data_AF-A0A3B8XWS5-F1
#
_entry.id   AF-A0A3B8XWS5-F1
#
_cell.length_a   1.000
_cell.length_b   1.000
_cell.length_c   1.000
_cell.angle_alpha   90.00
_cell.angle_beta   90.00
_cell.angle_gamma   90.00
#
_symmetry.space_group_name_H-M   'P 1'
#
loop_
_entity.id
_entity.type
_entity.pdbx_description
1 polymer ?
#
loop_
_entity_poly.entity_id
_entity_poly.type
_entity_poly.pdbx_seq_one_letter_code
_entity_poly.pdbx_strand_id
1 'polypeptide(L)'
;MVDINTSKDYQTFNPESPGFQEFLRYFLQDLRDRCLLLKNGQNANYIPELAQVDPNLLGISLVTTKGRSYSVGDTSTLFTIQSISKPFVYGLVLEDWGPQYVLQKIGVEPTGEPFNDIMEPQEIQDRKYNPMVNAGAITTTSLIKGNTLQEKQQRLFSMFRRYFGRDVQINESIFWSRKTEDNWNRALAYMMVNFGLIEGKVEEVLDLYFQQCSIKVTCQDLALMAATLANSGLNPITGEQALNKNYAKHLMSIMFTSGLYDFSGQWAYRVGLPAKSGLSGAIIGVIPNQMGIAVFSPPLGEHNKSVRGVKIFEELSQQFKLHIFKPIINNKQVPNEPKLKFSFLSLKKDSVNSFLNNLYQKYLPLNEGRIYVSEPDLLEINPNWFAICLVTVDGQVYSAGDLEQSFLIQSISKVFTYGMALEDHGREHILTKVDVEPTGDAYNSIIKVEENSKRPYNAMVNTGAIAITNLIKGKSPAHKLNRVLKMYQRYVGHKVYIDTSTVVSEQTKGDHNWAISYLLRNFKMISGDIKQTLDLYLQQCSAIINCRDLAIMGATLANNGVNPMTHQKAINPDYIKDLMTVMFTCGMYDFAGEWSYKVGFPAKSGVGGGILAVVPGVMGIGVFSPPLDKRGNSIRGIKVCEELSHHFKLHIFESFN
;
A
#
# COMPACT_ATOMS: atom_id res chain seq x y z
N MET A 1 -20.53 34.90 10.80
CA MET A 1 -21.09 33.55 10.60
C MET A 1 -21.02 33.26 9.12
N VAL A 2 -20.05 32.46 8.67
CA VAL A 2 -20.02 31.96 7.30
C VAL A 2 -20.98 30.77 7.27
N ASP A 3 -21.98 30.85 6.40
CA ASP A 3 -23.04 29.87 6.29
C ASP A 3 -22.47 28.53 5.79
N ILE A 4 -22.47 27.50 6.65
CA ILE A 4 -21.86 26.19 6.38
C ILE A 4 -22.60 25.45 5.23
N ASN A 5 -23.77 25.93 4.82
CA ASN A 5 -24.57 25.37 3.74
C ASN A 5 -24.16 25.78 2.31
N THR A 6 -23.15 26.65 2.12
CA THR A 6 -22.53 26.87 0.79
C THR A 6 -21.39 25.88 0.49
N SER A 7 -21.38 24.71 1.15
CA SER A 7 -20.37 23.63 1.06
C SER A 7 -20.17 22.98 -0.32
N LYS A 8 -20.84 23.46 -1.38
CA LYS A 8 -20.63 22.95 -2.75
C LYS A 8 -19.33 23.47 -3.39
N ASP A 9 -18.81 24.62 -2.97
CA ASP A 9 -17.67 25.27 -3.65
C ASP A 9 -16.28 24.79 -3.19
N TYR A 10 -16.18 24.04 -2.08
CA TYR A 10 -14.91 23.58 -1.51
C TYR A 10 -14.75 22.06 -1.46
N GLN A 11 -15.34 21.33 -2.40
CA GLN A 11 -15.11 19.88 -2.54
C GLN A 11 -13.70 19.51 -2.99
N THR A 12 -12.93 20.48 -3.46
CA THR A 12 -11.56 20.29 -3.96
C THR A 12 -10.60 21.01 -3.02
N PHE A 13 -9.75 20.26 -2.33
CA PHE A 13 -8.78 20.83 -1.39
C PHE A 13 -7.76 21.67 -2.16
N ASN A 14 -7.86 23.00 -2.04
CA ASN A 14 -6.89 23.92 -2.62
C ASN A 14 -6.39 24.88 -1.53
N PRO A 15 -5.31 24.50 -0.80
CA PRO A 15 -4.76 25.30 0.29
C PRO A 15 -4.20 26.64 -0.21
N GLU A 16 -4.16 26.85 -1.52
CA GLU A 16 -3.66 28.05 -2.16
C GLU A 16 -4.74 29.11 -2.40
N SER A 17 -6.02 28.72 -2.45
CA SER A 17 -7.13 29.61 -2.81
C SER A 17 -7.40 30.65 -1.71
N PRO A 18 -7.62 31.94 -2.07
CA PRO A 18 -8.21 32.93 -1.17
C PRO A 18 -9.56 32.41 -0.62
N GLY A 19 -9.84 32.66 0.66
CA GLY A 19 -11.04 32.17 1.38
C GLY A 19 -10.95 30.71 1.88
N PHE A 20 -10.26 29.82 1.15
CA PHE A 20 -10.07 28.44 1.59
C PHE A 20 -9.24 28.35 2.88
N GLN A 21 -8.33 29.29 3.11
CA GLN A 21 -7.50 29.35 4.31
C GLN A 21 -8.32 29.52 5.59
N GLU A 22 -9.30 30.44 5.56
CA GLU A 22 -10.17 30.71 6.71
C GLU A 22 -11.11 29.54 6.95
N PHE A 23 -11.70 29.00 5.88
CA PHE A 23 -12.49 27.77 5.91
C PHE A 23 -11.70 26.61 6.52
N LEU A 24 -10.46 26.37 6.06
CA LEU A 24 -9.62 25.29 6.54
C LEU A 24 -9.31 25.46 8.03
N ARG A 25 -8.96 26.67 8.47
CA ARG A 25 -8.73 26.93 9.91
C ARG A 25 -9.97 26.66 10.75
N TYR A 26 -11.15 27.14 10.31
CA TYR A 26 -12.41 26.88 11.00
C TYR A 26 -12.73 25.38 11.05
N PHE A 27 -12.60 24.69 9.92
CA PHE A 27 -12.82 23.24 9.84
C PHE A 27 -11.88 22.47 10.76
N LEU A 28 -10.59 22.81 10.79
CA LEU A 28 -9.63 22.16 11.67
C LEU A 28 -9.94 22.42 13.15
N GLN A 29 -10.38 23.63 13.49
CA GLN A 29 -10.80 23.97 14.86
C GLN A 29 -12.04 23.17 15.29
N ASP A 30 -13.09 23.12 14.45
CA ASP A 30 -14.28 22.29 14.70
C ASP A 30 -13.93 20.81 14.84
N LEU A 31 -13.07 20.30 13.95
CA LEU A 31 -12.62 18.91 13.98
C LEU A 31 -11.84 18.60 15.27
N ARG A 32 -10.95 19.51 15.69
CA ARG A 32 -10.24 19.40 16.97
C ARG A 32 -11.23 19.33 18.13
N ASP A 33 -12.19 20.24 18.19
CA ASP A 33 -13.10 20.37 19.33
C ASP A 33 -14.03 19.15 19.42
N ARG A 34 -14.52 18.61 18.29
CA ARG A 34 -15.25 17.33 18.26
C ARG A 34 -14.38 16.16 18.71
N CYS A 35 -13.13 16.08 18.25
CA CYS A 35 -12.23 14.98 18.61
C CYS A 35 -11.72 15.06 20.06
N LEU A 36 -11.67 16.23 20.69
CA LEU A 36 -11.34 16.38 22.11
C LEU A 36 -12.33 15.69 23.05
N LEU A 37 -13.58 15.50 22.61
CA LEU A 37 -14.62 14.77 23.33
C LEU A 37 -14.36 13.26 23.38
N LEU A 38 -13.50 12.73 22.51
CA LEU A 38 -13.11 11.33 22.52
C LEU A 38 -12.08 11.09 23.64
N LYS A 39 -12.53 10.43 24.70
CA LYS A 39 -11.72 10.11 25.90
C LYS A 39 -11.24 8.66 25.97
N ASN A 40 -11.47 7.86 24.93
CA ASN A 40 -10.98 6.49 24.82
C ASN A 40 -9.45 6.43 24.68
N GLY A 41 -8.89 5.29 25.04
CA GLY A 41 -7.45 5.02 24.96
C GLY A 41 -6.67 5.42 26.22
N GLN A 42 -5.39 5.11 26.24
CA GLN A 42 -4.48 5.41 27.34
C GLN A 42 -3.12 5.83 26.81
N ASN A 43 -2.39 6.64 27.58
CA ASN A 43 -1.01 6.95 27.23
C ASN A 43 -0.15 5.69 27.21
N ALA A 44 0.87 5.69 26.37
CA ALA A 44 1.88 4.64 26.39
C ALA A 44 2.62 4.65 27.75
N ASN A 45 2.82 3.47 28.33
CA ASN A 45 3.44 3.30 29.65
C ASN A 45 4.70 2.42 29.66
N TYR A 46 5.17 1.97 28.49
CA TYR A 46 6.41 1.20 28.34
C TYR A 46 7.68 2.03 28.60
N ILE A 47 7.55 3.37 28.63
CA ILE A 47 8.55 4.32 29.12
C ILE A 47 7.84 5.19 30.16
N PRO A 48 8.35 5.29 31.41
CA PRO A 48 7.68 6.03 32.48
C PRO A 48 7.29 7.46 32.13
N GLU A 49 8.15 8.18 31.40
CA GLU A 49 7.91 9.57 31.02
C GLU A 49 6.77 9.74 30.01
N LEU A 50 6.47 8.73 29.18
CA LEU A 50 5.33 8.80 28.25
C LEU A 50 3.99 8.69 28.97
N ALA A 51 3.95 7.97 30.11
CA ALA A 51 2.73 7.82 30.90
C ALA A 51 2.31 9.15 31.54
N GLN A 52 3.26 10.05 31.82
CA GLN A 52 3.05 11.31 32.52
C GLN A 52 2.57 12.47 31.62
N VAL A 53 2.51 12.28 30.30
CA VAL A 53 2.07 13.31 29.36
C VAL A 53 0.58 13.61 29.58
N ASP A 54 0.17 14.88 29.51
CA ASP A 54 -1.26 15.22 29.65
C ASP A 54 -2.09 14.56 28.53
N PRO A 55 -3.05 13.65 28.88
CA PRO A 55 -3.86 12.95 27.88
C PRO A 55 -4.82 13.86 27.11
N ASN A 56 -5.03 15.12 27.54
CA ASN A 56 -5.92 16.07 26.88
C ASN A 56 -5.26 16.86 25.75
N LEU A 57 -3.95 16.76 25.57
CA LEU A 57 -3.26 17.44 24.47
C LEU A 57 -3.78 16.97 23.11
N LEU A 58 -4.08 17.93 22.24
CA LEU A 58 -4.44 17.68 20.84
C LEU A 58 -3.97 18.84 19.95
N GLY A 59 -2.97 18.55 19.13
CA GLY A 59 -2.48 19.44 18.07
C GLY A 59 -2.72 18.86 16.68
N ILE A 60 -3.15 19.69 15.74
CA ILE A 60 -3.26 19.37 14.32
C ILE A 60 -2.47 20.40 13.53
N SER A 61 -1.53 19.96 12.68
CA SER A 61 -0.71 20.85 11.86
C SER A 61 -0.58 20.35 10.42
N LEU A 62 -0.72 21.25 9.46
CA LEU A 62 -0.58 21.00 8.03
C LEU A 62 0.46 21.97 7.45
N VAL A 63 1.34 21.48 6.58
CA VAL A 63 2.34 22.31 5.88
C VAL A 63 2.32 21.96 4.39
N THR A 64 2.09 22.94 3.54
CA THR A 64 2.07 22.77 2.08
C THR A 64 3.49 22.66 1.49
N THR A 65 3.62 22.13 0.28
CA THR A 65 4.89 22.11 -0.47
C THR A 65 5.42 23.52 -0.83
N LYS A 66 4.60 24.56 -0.62
CA LYS A 66 4.99 25.97 -0.77
C LYS A 66 5.29 26.67 0.58
N GLY A 67 5.34 25.92 1.68
CA GLY A 67 5.73 26.44 2.99
C GLY A 67 4.61 27.15 3.77
N ARG A 68 3.36 27.12 3.29
CA ARG A 68 2.21 27.62 4.08
C ARG A 68 1.83 26.62 5.16
N SER A 69 1.62 27.13 6.38
CA SER A 69 1.32 26.32 7.56
C SER A 69 -0.06 26.65 8.16
N TYR A 70 -0.78 25.61 8.59
CA TYR A 70 -2.07 25.70 9.26
C TYR A 70 -2.02 24.84 10.52
N SER A 71 -2.23 25.43 11.70
CA SER A 71 -2.07 24.75 12.98
C SER A 71 -3.22 25.13 13.92
N VAL A 72 -3.78 24.15 14.64
CA VAL A 72 -4.80 24.36 15.68
C VAL A 72 -4.50 23.48 16.90
N GLY A 73 -4.74 24.02 18.11
CA GLY A 73 -4.53 23.30 19.37
C GLY A 73 -3.08 23.29 19.85
N ASP A 74 -2.68 22.20 20.51
CA ASP A 74 -1.42 22.07 21.25
C ASP A 74 -0.22 21.75 20.32
N THR A 75 -0.05 22.53 19.26
CA THR A 75 0.86 22.18 18.15
C THR A 75 2.33 22.43 18.43
N SER A 76 2.64 23.28 19.40
CA SER A 76 4.01 23.66 19.77
C SER A 76 4.53 22.91 21.01
N THR A 77 3.72 22.02 21.59
CA THR A 77 4.14 21.17 22.70
C THR A 77 5.25 20.22 22.24
N LEU A 78 6.34 20.16 23.02
CA LEU A 78 7.46 19.27 22.75
C LEU A 78 7.17 17.86 23.25
N PHE A 79 7.42 16.87 22.41
CA PHE A 79 7.37 15.45 22.74
C PHE A 79 8.45 14.70 21.94
N THR A 80 8.65 13.41 22.22
CA THR A 80 9.65 12.60 21.50
C THR A 80 9.10 12.02 20.19
N ILE A 81 9.91 12.05 19.14
CA ILE A 81 9.53 11.58 17.79
C ILE A 81 9.24 10.07 17.74
N GLN A 82 9.87 9.29 18.62
CA GLN A 82 9.71 7.83 18.68
C GLN A 82 9.91 7.17 17.30
N SER A 83 9.04 6.22 16.93
CA SER A 83 9.11 5.48 15.67
C SER A 83 8.87 6.33 14.41
N ILE A 84 8.44 7.58 14.54
CA ILE A 84 8.30 8.48 13.37
C ILE A 84 9.67 8.80 12.76
N SER A 85 10.77 8.61 13.50
CA SER A 85 12.15 8.75 12.99
C SER A 85 12.53 7.75 11.89
N LYS A 86 11.93 6.55 11.87
CA LYS A 86 12.39 5.41 11.07
C LYS A 86 12.40 5.64 9.54
N PRO A 87 11.34 6.20 8.90
CA PRO A 87 11.38 6.52 7.47
C PRO A 87 12.52 7.44 7.08
N PHE A 88 12.82 8.44 7.90
CA PHE A 88 13.84 9.44 7.60
C PHE A 88 15.26 8.85 7.69
N VAL A 89 15.50 7.99 8.67
CA VAL A 89 16.78 7.27 8.81
C VAL A 89 16.95 6.23 7.69
N TYR A 90 15.87 5.59 7.24
CA TYR A 90 15.90 4.75 6.03
C TYR A 90 16.27 5.56 4.78
N GLY A 91 15.71 6.76 4.63
CA GLY A 91 16.08 7.69 3.55
C GLY A 91 17.58 8.06 3.56
N LEU A 92 18.15 8.33 4.74
CA LEU A 92 19.58 8.58 4.89
C LEU A 92 20.43 7.38 4.42
N VAL A 93 20.02 6.17 4.76
CA VAL A 93 20.74 4.95 4.39
C VAL A 93 20.63 4.66 2.88
N LEU A 94 19.50 5.02 2.25
CA LEU A 94 19.39 5.01 0.78
C LEU A 94 20.34 6.03 0.12
N GLU A 95 20.52 7.23 0.70
CA GLU A 95 21.53 8.20 0.24
C GLU A 95 22.96 7.66 0.40
N ASP A 96 23.21 6.89 1.46
CA ASP A 96 24.51 6.30 1.72
C ASP A 96 24.85 5.19 0.74
N TRP A 97 23.95 4.24 0.50
CA TRP A 97 24.29 2.98 -0.17
C TRP A 97 23.51 2.71 -1.47
N GLY A 98 22.44 3.45 -1.72
CA GLY A 98 21.53 3.21 -2.84
C GLY A 98 20.57 2.04 -2.60
N PRO A 99 19.46 1.97 -3.36
CA PRO A 99 18.37 1.03 -3.10
C PRO A 99 18.76 -0.44 -3.30
N GLN A 100 19.63 -0.77 -4.27
CA GLN A 100 20.02 -2.16 -4.49
C GLN A 100 20.77 -2.75 -3.29
N TYR A 101 21.73 -2.02 -2.71
CA TYR A 101 22.50 -2.51 -1.56
C TYR A 101 21.60 -2.61 -0.32
N VAL A 102 20.76 -1.60 -0.08
CA VAL A 102 19.87 -1.59 1.09
C VAL A 102 18.86 -2.74 1.04
N LEU A 103 18.29 -3.05 -0.12
CA LEU A 103 17.38 -4.20 -0.29
C LEU A 103 18.06 -5.56 -0.05
N GLN A 104 19.40 -5.63 -0.10
CA GLN A 104 20.14 -6.84 0.27
C GLN A 104 20.28 -7.01 1.78
N LYS A 105 20.00 -5.99 2.59
CA LYS A 105 20.12 -6.03 4.05
C LYS A 105 18.79 -5.79 4.75
N ILE A 106 17.83 -5.14 4.12
CA ILE A 106 16.52 -4.79 4.68
C ILE A 106 15.48 -4.95 3.58
N GLY A 107 14.46 -5.76 3.83
CA GLY A 107 13.34 -5.92 2.89
C GLY A 107 12.35 -4.75 2.91
N VAL A 108 11.23 -4.94 2.22
CA VAL A 108 10.15 -3.96 2.12
C VAL A 108 8.77 -4.59 2.23
N GLU A 109 8.71 -5.89 2.51
CA GLU A 109 7.45 -6.59 2.68
C GLU A 109 6.78 -6.19 4.02
N PRO A 110 5.45 -5.99 4.03
CA PRO A 110 4.69 -5.87 5.25
C PRO A 110 4.78 -7.17 6.05
N THR A 111 4.92 -7.06 7.37
CA THR A 111 4.94 -8.21 8.26
C THR A 111 3.55 -8.70 8.62
N GLY A 112 2.52 -7.84 8.54
CA GLY A 112 1.19 -8.10 9.12
C GLY A 112 1.16 -8.03 10.65
N GLU A 113 2.32 -8.22 11.29
CA GLU A 113 2.50 -8.25 12.74
C GLU A 113 2.74 -6.87 13.39
N PRO A 114 2.50 -6.74 14.71
CA PRO A 114 2.96 -5.63 15.55
C PRO A 114 4.44 -5.27 15.36
N PHE A 115 4.78 -4.01 15.62
CA PHE A 115 6.11 -3.45 15.34
C PHE A 115 7.27 -4.05 16.14
N ASN A 116 6.96 -4.67 17.27
CA ASN A 116 7.91 -5.24 18.20
C ASN A 116 8.00 -6.76 18.09
N ASP A 117 7.26 -7.44 17.23
CA ASP A 117 7.25 -8.90 17.25
C ASP A 117 8.60 -9.53 16.90
N ILE A 118 8.88 -10.68 17.53
CA ILE A 118 10.05 -11.50 17.22
C ILE A 118 9.73 -12.27 15.95
N MET A 119 10.45 -11.95 14.88
CA MET A 119 10.30 -12.60 13.60
C MET A 119 10.83 -14.03 13.63
N GLU A 120 10.22 -14.89 12.83
CA GLU A 120 10.74 -16.24 12.66
C GLU A 120 12.12 -16.21 11.95
N PRO A 121 13.05 -17.12 12.30
CA PRO A 121 14.35 -17.24 11.64
C PRO A 121 14.29 -17.23 10.11
N GLN A 122 13.31 -17.94 9.55
CA GLN A 122 13.12 -18.02 8.10
C GLN A 122 12.69 -16.67 7.50
N GLU A 123 11.82 -15.92 8.18
CA GLU A 123 11.39 -14.59 7.72
C GLU A 123 12.55 -13.59 7.72
N ILE A 124 13.45 -13.68 8.69
CA ILE A 124 14.67 -12.86 8.75
C ILE A 124 15.60 -13.24 7.60
N GLN A 125 15.81 -14.54 7.36
CA GLN A 125 16.66 -15.04 6.28
C GLN A 125 16.12 -14.66 4.90
N ASP A 126 14.80 -14.72 4.72
CA ASP A 126 14.09 -14.33 3.50
C ASP A 126 13.88 -12.80 3.39
N ARG A 127 14.30 -12.04 4.40
CA ARG A 127 14.21 -10.57 4.47
C ARG A 127 12.78 -10.07 4.31
N LYS A 128 11.82 -10.73 4.96
CA LYS A 128 10.39 -10.35 4.96
C LYS A 128 10.05 -9.21 5.92
N TYR A 129 11.06 -8.48 6.41
CA TYR A 129 10.90 -7.31 7.27
C TYR A 129 11.23 -6.02 6.55
N ASN A 130 10.59 -4.94 6.98
CA ASN A 130 10.73 -3.60 6.40
C ASN A 130 11.34 -2.61 7.42
N PRO A 131 11.84 -1.45 6.99
CA PRO A 131 12.47 -0.48 7.90
C PRO A 131 11.51 0.17 8.91
N MET A 132 10.19 -0.06 8.85
CA MET A 132 9.23 0.55 9.77
C MET A 132 9.17 -0.20 11.10
N VAL A 133 9.39 -1.52 11.11
CA VAL A 133 9.42 -2.34 12.34
C VAL A 133 10.75 -2.20 13.08
N ASN A 134 10.83 -2.62 14.35
CA ASN A 134 12.02 -2.38 15.17
C ASN A 134 13.27 -3.08 14.61
N ALA A 135 13.17 -4.37 14.25
CA ALA A 135 14.29 -5.12 13.69
C ALA A 135 14.87 -4.44 12.44
N GLY A 136 14.00 -4.07 11.49
CA GLY A 136 14.41 -3.35 10.28
C GLY A 136 15.00 -1.97 10.57
N ALA A 137 14.45 -1.22 11.52
CA ALA A 137 14.95 0.10 11.90
C ALA A 137 16.33 0.05 12.60
N ILE A 138 16.58 -0.95 13.45
CA ILE A 138 17.88 -1.14 14.10
C ILE A 138 18.93 -1.54 13.05
N THR A 139 18.59 -2.47 12.16
CA THR A 139 19.45 -2.81 11.00
C THR A 139 19.71 -1.59 10.14
N THR A 140 18.70 -0.77 9.86
CA THR A 140 18.87 0.52 9.14
C THR A 140 19.86 1.43 9.86
N THR A 141 19.72 1.57 11.18
CA THR A 141 20.61 2.41 12.00
C THR A 141 22.06 1.94 11.94
N SER A 142 22.30 0.63 11.89
CA SER A 142 23.67 0.09 11.77
C SER A 142 24.36 0.48 10.46
N LEU A 143 23.59 0.73 9.40
CA LEU A 143 24.07 1.06 8.06
C LEU A 143 24.40 2.55 7.88
N ILE A 144 24.17 3.41 8.87
CA ILE A 144 24.56 4.83 8.79
C ILE A 144 26.08 4.91 8.56
N LYS A 145 26.50 5.59 7.49
CA LYS A 145 27.92 5.75 7.17
C LYS A 145 28.66 6.58 8.24
N GLY A 146 29.84 6.08 8.61
CA GLY A 146 30.77 6.72 9.54
C GLY A 146 31.75 5.69 10.11
N ASN A 147 33.00 6.09 10.32
CA ASN A 147 34.05 5.24 10.89
C ASN A 147 33.96 5.17 12.41
N THR A 148 33.40 6.22 13.04
CA THR A 148 33.22 6.32 14.49
C THR A 148 31.75 6.54 14.85
N LEU A 149 31.37 6.23 16.09
CA LEU A 149 30.04 6.54 16.62
C LEU A 149 29.73 8.04 16.50
N GLN A 150 30.72 8.90 16.74
CA GLN A 150 30.55 10.36 16.68
C GLN A 150 30.26 10.85 15.25
N GLU A 151 30.93 10.30 14.25
CA GLU A 151 30.64 10.61 12.83
C GLU A 151 29.22 10.17 12.45
N LYS A 152 28.81 8.97 12.88
CA LYS A 152 27.45 8.45 12.64
C LYS A 152 26.38 9.33 13.33
N GLN A 153 26.64 9.77 14.56
CA GLN A 153 25.78 10.71 15.30
C GLN A 153 25.64 12.05 14.58
N GLN A 154 26.76 12.64 14.15
CA GLN A 154 26.76 13.89 13.39
C GLN A 154 25.96 13.77 12.09
N ARG A 155 26.13 12.65 11.36
CA ARG A 155 25.39 12.37 10.13
C ARG A 155 23.88 12.26 10.39
N LEU A 156 23.50 11.55 11.45
CA LEU A 156 22.11 11.39 11.88
C LEU A 156 21.45 12.75 12.21
N PHE A 157 22.09 13.56 13.05
CA PHE A 157 21.52 14.85 13.46
C PHE A 157 21.56 15.90 12.34
N SER A 158 22.60 15.88 11.50
CA SER A 158 22.65 16.71 10.30
C SER A 158 21.47 16.40 9.38
N MET A 159 21.14 15.11 9.17
CA MET A 159 19.97 14.72 8.39
C MET A 159 18.67 15.30 8.98
N PHE A 160 18.42 15.13 10.29
CA PHE A 160 17.21 15.67 10.92
C PHE A 160 17.14 17.20 10.85
N ARG A 161 18.28 17.89 10.98
CA ARG A 161 18.35 19.35 10.83
C ARG A 161 17.84 19.82 9.47
N ARG A 162 18.16 19.11 8.37
CA ARG A 162 17.65 19.43 7.02
C ARG A 162 16.12 19.36 6.95
N TYR A 163 15.51 18.42 7.67
CA TYR A 163 14.05 18.28 7.74
C TYR A 163 13.39 19.31 8.65
N PHE A 164 13.98 19.65 9.79
CA PHE A 164 13.40 20.60 10.74
C PHE A 164 13.61 22.06 10.33
N GLY A 165 14.75 22.36 9.69
CA GLY A 165 15.22 23.74 9.52
C GLY A 165 15.71 24.39 10.82
N ARG A 166 15.97 23.60 11.86
CA ARG A 166 16.52 24.03 13.16
C ARG A 166 17.36 22.93 13.80
N ASP A 167 18.09 23.28 14.85
CA ASP A 167 18.92 22.31 15.58
C ASP A 167 18.09 21.22 16.28
N VAL A 168 18.70 20.03 16.34
CA VAL A 168 18.13 18.81 16.93
C VAL A 168 18.39 18.80 18.44
N GLN A 169 17.37 18.51 19.22
CA GLN A 169 17.48 18.34 20.67
C GLN A 169 17.04 16.93 21.07
N ILE A 170 17.73 16.33 22.01
CA ILE A 170 17.41 14.99 22.54
C ILE A 170 16.73 15.13 23.90
N ASN A 171 15.78 14.25 24.18
CA ASN A 171 15.29 14.02 25.53
C ASN A 171 16.21 13.02 26.24
N GLU A 172 17.13 13.53 27.05
CA GLU A 172 18.11 12.72 27.78
C GLU A 172 17.44 11.69 28.71
N SER A 173 16.34 12.03 29.39
CA SER A 173 15.72 11.09 30.33
C SER A 173 15.19 9.85 29.61
N ILE A 174 14.45 10.06 28.52
CA ILE A 174 13.91 8.98 27.68
C ILE A 174 15.03 8.19 27.01
N PHE A 175 16.09 8.87 26.55
CA PHE A 175 17.27 8.21 25.99
C PHE A 175 17.92 7.27 27.01
N TRP A 176 18.18 7.75 28.23
CA TRP A 176 18.80 6.96 29.30
C TRP A 176 17.89 5.81 29.76
N SER A 177 16.59 6.04 29.95
CA SER A 177 15.62 4.99 30.30
C SER A 177 15.61 3.87 29.26
N ARG A 178 15.54 4.21 27.97
CA ARG A 178 15.63 3.24 26.86
C ARG A 178 16.97 2.52 26.87
N LYS A 179 18.07 3.26 27.03
CA LYS A 179 19.40 2.69 27.07
C LYS A 179 19.55 1.69 28.22
N THR A 180 18.96 1.90 29.38
CA THR A 180 19.12 0.97 30.52
C THR A 180 18.15 -0.20 30.51
N GLU A 181 16.93 -0.02 30.03
CA GLU A 181 15.83 -0.98 30.28
C GLU A 181 15.33 -1.72 29.03
N ASP A 182 15.68 -1.27 27.82
CA ASP A 182 15.15 -1.82 26.56
C ASP A 182 15.88 -3.12 26.15
N ASN A 183 15.64 -4.19 26.90
CA ASN A 183 16.17 -5.53 26.62
C ASN A 183 15.57 -6.16 25.36
N TRP A 184 14.37 -5.71 24.97
CA TRP A 184 13.70 -6.24 23.79
C TRP A 184 14.41 -5.82 22.49
N ASN A 185 14.68 -4.53 22.32
CA ASN A 185 15.44 -4.08 21.15
C ASN A 185 16.88 -4.59 21.15
N ARG A 186 17.47 -4.88 22.33
CA ARG A 186 18.74 -5.62 22.43
C ARG A 186 18.64 -7.03 21.87
N ALA A 187 17.63 -7.79 22.29
CA ALA A 187 17.41 -9.14 21.79
C ALA A 187 17.24 -9.15 20.26
N LEU A 188 16.42 -8.23 19.72
CA LEU A 188 16.28 -8.04 18.28
C LEU A 188 17.61 -7.73 17.60
N ALA A 189 18.42 -6.83 18.15
CA ALA A 189 19.71 -6.46 17.57
C ALA A 189 20.70 -7.64 17.53
N TYR A 190 20.81 -8.40 18.62
CA TYR A 190 21.65 -9.62 18.65
C TYR A 190 21.12 -10.70 17.70
N MET A 191 19.80 -10.82 17.55
CA MET A 191 19.21 -11.70 16.54
C MET A 191 19.63 -11.26 15.13
N MET A 192 19.57 -9.96 14.81
CA MET A 192 20.03 -9.46 13.51
C MET A 192 21.54 -9.68 13.27
N VAL A 193 22.38 -9.64 14.32
CA VAL A 193 23.80 -10.03 14.24
C VAL A 193 23.96 -11.50 13.87
N ASN A 194 23.17 -12.40 14.48
CA ASN A 194 23.21 -13.83 14.17
C ASN A 194 22.95 -14.12 12.67
N PHE A 195 22.11 -13.31 12.01
CA PHE A 195 21.84 -13.42 10.57
C PHE A 195 22.79 -12.60 9.68
N GLY A 196 23.84 -11.98 10.23
CA GLY A 196 24.82 -11.20 9.47
C GLY A 196 24.26 -9.89 8.88
N LEU A 197 23.19 -9.36 9.47
CA LEU A 197 22.51 -8.15 9.00
C LEU A 197 23.08 -6.89 9.65
N ILE A 198 23.51 -6.99 10.90
CA ILE A 198 24.21 -5.94 11.64
C ILE A 198 25.68 -6.31 11.73
N GLU A 199 26.53 -5.36 11.36
CA GLU A 199 27.98 -5.44 11.50
C GLU A 199 28.45 -4.38 12.51
N GLY A 200 29.42 -4.72 13.36
CA GLY A 200 29.96 -3.82 14.40
C GLY A 200 29.38 -4.05 15.80
N LYS A 201 29.58 -3.08 16.69
CA LYS A 201 29.18 -3.19 18.10
C LYS A 201 27.70 -2.86 18.28
N VAL A 202 26.93 -3.85 18.75
CA VAL A 202 25.49 -3.74 18.98
C VAL A 202 25.10 -2.54 19.85
N GLU A 203 25.80 -2.30 20.96
CA GLU A 203 25.46 -1.18 21.86
C GLU A 203 25.68 0.19 21.20
N GLU A 204 26.66 0.35 20.30
CA GLU A 204 26.84 1.61 19.55
C GLU A 204 25.68 1.84 18.55
N VAL A 205 25.18 0.78 17.93
CA VAL A 205 24.00 0.84 17.04
C VAL A 205 22.74 1.18 17.84
N LEU A 206 22.56 0.56 19.00
CA LEU A 206 21.43 0.81 19.87
C LEU A 206 21.45 2.21 20.46
N ASP A 207 22.62 2.74 20.83
CA ASP A 207 22.77 4.12 21.28
C ASP A 207 22.26 5.10 20.20
N LEU A 208 22.67 4.92 18.94
CA LEU A 208 22.15 5.73 17.82
C LEU A 208 20.63 5.58 17.65
N TYR A 209 20.13 4.34 17.75
CA TYR A 209 18.70 4.05 17.61
C TYR A 209 17.86 4.68 18.72
N PHE A 210 18.34 4.66 19.96
CA PHE A 210 17.68 5.30 21.10
C PHE A 210 17.77 6.83 21.02
N GLN A 211 18.88 7.38 20.53
CA GLN A 211 19.02 8.81 20.26
C GLN A 211 17.99 9.29 19.23
N GLN A 212 17.85 8.62 18.07
CA GLN A 212 16.85 9.03 17.07
C GLN A 212 15.42 8.98 17.61
N CYS A 213 15.06 7.98 18.44
CA CYS A 213 13.72 7.87 19.01
C CYS A 213 13.45 8.96 20.06
N SER A 214 14.50 9.50 20.67
CA SER A 214 14.43 10.47 21.77
C SER A 214 14.52 11.93 21.30
N ILE A 215 14.59 12.18 19.98
CA ILE A 215 14.58 13.54 19.43
C ILE A 215 13.28 14.27 19.80
N LYS A 216 13.40 15.50 20.30
CA LYS A 216 12.28 16.39 20.65
C LYS A 216 11.74 17.08 19.41
N VAL A 217 10.44 16.93 19.20
CA VAL A 217 9.68 17.50 18.09
C VAL A 217 8.39 18.13 18.59
N THR A 218 7.84 19.03 17.78
CA THR A 218 6.48 19.56 17.90
C THR A 218 5.60 18.96 16.80
N CYS A 219 4.28 19.16 16.90
CA CYS A 219 3.36 18.78 15.83
C CYS A 219 3.69 19.55 14.52
N GLN A 220 4.16 20.79 14.64
CA GLN A 220 4.57 21.62 13.51
C GLN A 220 5.81 21.07 12.81
N ASP A 221 6.83 20.65 13.58
CA ASP A 221 8.03 20.02 13.02
C ASP A 221 7.64 18.79 12.19
N LEU A 222 6.80 17.90 12.75
CA LEU A 222 6.37 16.69 12.07
C LEU A 222 5.59 16.97 10.77
N ALA A 223 4.74 18.00 10.75
CA ALA A 223 4.02 18.39 9.54
C ALA A 223 4.99 18.92 8.47
N LEU A 224 6.03 19.68 8.86
CA LEU A 224 7.08 20.14 7.96
C LEU A 224 7.93 18.99 7.41
N MET A 225 8.28 17.99 8.24
CA MET A 225 8.99 16.80 7.79
C MET A 225 8.18 16.03 6.75
N ALA A 226 6.88 15.84 6.99
CA ALA A 226 5.97 15.21 6.05
C ALA A 226 5.81 16.04 4.75
N ALA A 227 5.78 17.36 4.86
CA ALA A 227 5.71 18.26 3.70
C ALA A 227 6.98 18.23 2.86
N THR A 228 8.14 18.05 3.51
CA THR A 228 9.41 17.82 2.84
C THR A 228 9.38 16.55 2.00
N LEU A 229 8.81 15.46 2.51
CA LEU A 229 8.59 14.23 1.73
C LEU A 229 7.60 14.45 0.57
N ALA A 230 6.48 15.13 0.82
CA ALA A 230 5.52 15.51 -0.22
C ALA A 230 6.17 16.35 -1.32
N ASN A 231 7.17 17.16 -0.97
CA ASN A 231 7.94 18.00 -1.87
C ASN A 231 9.22 17.32 -2.38
N SER A 232 9.21 15.99 -2.52
CA SER A 232 10.33 15.23 -3.09
C SER A 232 11.65 15.40 -2.35
N GLY A 233 11.58 15.54 -1.02
CA GLY A 233 12.73 15.72 -0.15
C GLY A 233 13.23 17.16 -0.03
N LEU A 234 12.59 18.15 -0.68
CA LEU A 234 12.95 19.56 -0.57
C LEU A 234 12.17 20.22 0.58
N ASN A 235 12.87 20.74 1.58
CA ASN A 235 12.23 21.42 2.70
C ASN A 235 11.52 22.69 2.19
N PRO A 236 10.18 22.80 2.33
CA PRO A 236 9.42 23.88 1.69
C PRO A 236 9.61 25.24 2.38
N ILE A 237 10.26 25.30 3.55
CA ILE A 237 10.55 26.55 4.27
C ILE A 237 12.00 26.97 4.05
N THR A 238 12.96 26.06 4.23
CA THR A 238 14.38 26.39 4.13
C THR A 238 14.93 26.32 2.70
N GLY A 239 14.26 25.59 1.80
CA GLY A 239 14.76 25.29 0.46
C GLY A 239 15.91 24.28 0.44
N GLU A 240 16.24 23.65 1.57
CA GLU A 240 17.30 22.65 1.67
C GLU A 240 16.82 21.26 1.20
N GLN A 241 17.64 20.54 0.44
CA GLN A 241 17.35 19.16 0.04
C GLN A 241 17.66 18.20 1.20
N ALA A 242 16.62 17.80 1.95
CA ALA A 242 16.72 16.88 3.08
C ALA A 242 16.80 15.41 2.68
N LEU A 243 16.37 15.06 1.47
CA LEU A 243 16.46 13.71 0.91
C LEU A 243 16.56 13.77 -0.61
N ASN A 244 17.38 12.93 -1.23
CA ASN A 244 17.39 12.78 -2.68
C ASN A 244 15.98 12.52 -3.24
N LYS A 245 15.57 13.33 -4.23
CA LYS A 245 14.25 13.27 -4.87
C LYS A 245 13.83 11.88 -5.36
N ASN A 246 14.80 11.06 -5.79
CA ASN A 246 14.53 9.71 -6.29
C ASN A 246 14.05 8.74 -5.20
N TYR A 247 14.31 9.05 -3.93
CA TYR A 247 13.99 8.17 -2.79
C TYR A 247 12.72 8.56 -2.05
N ALA A 248 12.17 9.76 -2.28
CA ALA A 248 10.92 10.18 -1.65
C ALA A 248 9.77 9.20 -1.94
N LYS A 249 9.67 8.71 -3.19
CA LYS A 249 8.67 7.71 -3.58
C LYS A 249 8.83 6.38 -2.85
N HIS A 250 10.07 5.92 -2.66
CA HIS A 250 10.39 4.69 -1.96
C HIS A 250 9.99 4.75 -0.48
N LEU A 251 10.26 5.88 0.18
CA LEU A 251 9.83 6.12 1.56
C LEU A 251 8.31 6.14 1.65
N MET A 252 7.64 6.87 0.76
CA MET A 252 6.18 6.93 0.73
C MET A 252 5.53 5.57 0.47
N SER A 253 6.11 4.73 -0.41
CA SER A 253 5.62 3.37 -0.64
C SER A 253 5.64 2.53 0.63
N ILE A 254 6.78 2.47 1.33
CA ILE A 254 6.89 1.67 2.56
C ILE A 254 6.03 2.25 3.68
N MET A 255 5.94 3.58 3.78
CA MET A 255 5.05 4.23 4.74
C MET A 255 3.58 3.88 4.46
N PHE A 256 3.19 3.75 3.19
CA PHE A 256 1.83 3.38 2.80
C PHE A 256 1.51 1.92 3.17
N THR A 257 2.44 1.00 2.93
CA THR A 257 2.20 -0.44 3.14
C THR A 257 2.51 -0.93 4.54
N SER A 258 3.32 -0.20 5.32
CA SER A 258 3.87 -0.72 6.59
C SER A 258 4.07 0.34 7.68
N GLY A 259 3.79 1.62 7.41
CA GLY A 259 4.08 2.70 8.35
C GLY A 259 3.22 2.68 9.63
N LEU A 260 2.09 1.97 9.61
CA LEU A 260 1.21 1.78 10.76
C LEU A 260 1.14 0.32 11.21
N TYR A 261 2.11 -0.50 10.80
CA TYR A 261 2.25 -1.90 11.22
C TYR A 261 1.03 -2.74 10.80
N ASP A 262 0.53 -3.57 11.71
CA ASP A 262 -0.72 -4.34 11.69
C ASP A 262 -2.01 -3.56 11.36
N PHE A 263 -1.94 -2.23 11.27
CA PHE A 263 -3.07 -1.35 10.88
C PHE A 263 -2.85 -0.67 9.51
N SER A 264 -1.79 -1.02 8.78
CA SER A 264 -1.43 -0.32 7.54
C SER A 264 -2.44 -0.57 6.41
N GLY A 265 -3.00 -1.78 6.30
CA GLY A 265 -4.03 -2.12 5.32
C GLY A 265 -5.34 -1.37 5.58
N GLN A 266 -5.81 -1.37 6.82
CA GLN A 266 -7.00 -0.63 7.25
C GLN A 266 -6.82 0.88 7.05
N TRP A 267 -5.64 1.42 7.37
CA TRP A 267 -5.32 2.81 7.09
C TRP A 267 -5.33 3.12 5.59
N ALA A 268 -4.67 2.29 4.79
CA ALA A 268 -4.64 2.44 3.33
C ALA A 268 -6.06 2.39 2.74
N TYR A 269 -6.96 1.60 3.34
CA TYR A 269 -8.35 1.43 2.91
C TYR A 269 -9.26 2.61 3.29
N ARG A 270 -9.11 3.11 4.53
CA ARG A 270 -9.97 4.18 5.08
C ARG A 270 -9.46 5.57 4.73
N VAL A 271 -8.18 5.82 4.99
CA VAL A 271 -7.52 7.13 4.84
C VAL A 271 -6.80 7.23 3.50
N GLY A 272 -6.00 6.22 3.16
CA GLY A 272 -5.33 6.12 1.87
C GLY A 272 -4.21 7.13 1.63
N LEU A 273 -3.39 7.40 2.66
CA LEU A 273 -2.21 8.27 2.58
C LEU A 273 -0.97 7.55 3.14
N PRO A 274 0.24 7.76 2.58
CA PRO A 274 1.48 7.34 3.25
C PRO A 274 1.57 7.95 4.64
N ALA A 275 1.79 7.13 5.66
CA ALA A 275 1.76 7.58 7.05
C ALA A 275 2.80 6.89 7.92
N LYS A 276 3.08 7.47 9.09
CA LYS A 276 3.84 6.83 10.15
C LYS A 276 3.32 7.30 11.51
N SER A 277 3.11 6.37 12.44
CA SER A 277 2.80 6.69 13.83
C SER A 277 3.98 6.49 14.77
N GLY A 278 3.92 7.17 15.92
CA GLY A 278 4.76 6.95 17.08
C GLY A 278 3.91 6.68 18.32
N LEU A 279 4.47 5.94 19.28
CA LEU A 279 3.80 5.63 20.56
C LEU A 279 3.67 6.85 21.49
N SER A 280 4.24 7.99 21.11
CA SER A 280 3.94 9.29 21.73
C SER A 280 2.54 9.80 21.41
N GLY A 281 1.77 9.12 20.54
CA GLY A 281 0.45 9.55 20.10
C GLY A 281 0.48 10.48 18.88
N ALA A 282 1.62 10.60 18.23
CA ALA A 282 1.76 11.33 16.98
C ALA A 282 1.51 10.44 15.75
N ILE A 283 0.90 11.02 14.71
CA ILE A 283 0.76 10.42 13.38
C ILE A 283 1.12 11.49 12.35
N ILE A 284 2.00 11.14 11.40
CA ILE A 284 2.23 11.94 10.19
C ILE A 284 1.55 11.29 9.00
N GLY A 285 1.05 12.11 8.08
CA GLY A 285 0.53 11.70 6.78
C GLY A 285 1.07 12.60 5.68
N VAL A 286 1.37 12.01 4.52
CA VAL A 286 1.95 12.70 3.37
C VAL A 286 0.92 12.73 2.25
N ILE A 287 0.65 13.91 1.68
CA ILE A 287 -0.13 14.06 0.46
C ILE A 287 0.87 14.40 -0.66
N PRO A 288 1.22 13.42 -1.52
CA PRO A 288 2.25 13.60 -2.53
C PRO A 288 2.04 14.88 -3.36
N ASN A 289 3.11 15.64 -3.55
CA ASN A 289 3.14 16.89 -4.31
C ASN A 289 2.30 18.06 -3.73
N GLN A 290 1.64 17.90 -2.58
CA GLN A 290 0.73 18.90 -2.03
C GLN A 290 1.08 19.37 -0.62
N MET A 291 1.16 18.47 0.37
CA MET A 291 1.37 18.85 1.77
C MET A 291 1.76 17.67 2.68
N GLY A 292 2.28 18.01 3.86
CA GLY A 292 2.36 17.12 5.01
C GLY A 292 1.33 17.47 6.07
N ILE A 293 0.88 16.46 6.80
CA ILE A 293 -0.05 16.57 7.92
C ILE A 293 0.58 15.88 9.12
N ALA A 294 0.44 16.49 10.30
CA ALA A 294 0.72 15.85 11.57
C ALA A 294 -0.43 16.07 12.55
N VAL A 295 -0.70 15.03 13.34
CA VAL A 295 -1.59 15.10 14.50
C VAL A 295 -0.82 14.57 15.70
N PHE A 296 -0.93 15.25 16.83
CA PHE A 296 -0.38 14.80 18.12
C PHE A 296 -1.51 14.71 19.14
N SER A 297 -1.76 13.50 19.64
CA SER A 297 -2.69 13.23 20.74
C SER A 297 -2.25 11.96 21.48
N PRO A 298 -1.75 12.08 22.73
CA PRO A 298 -1.10 10.98 23.46
C PRO A 298 -1.92 9.69 23.63
N PRO A 299 -3.23 9.71 23.93
CA PRO A 299 -3.96 8.47 24.19
C PRO A 299 -4.04 7.53 22.98
N LEU A 300 -3.56 6.32 23.18
CA LEU A 300 -3.53 5.22 22.22
C LEU A 300 -4.71 4.28 22.46
N GLY A 301 -5.37 3.84 21.39
CA GLY A 301 -6.44 2.84 21.42
C GLY A 301 -5.98 1.51 20.85
N GLU A 302 -6.87 0.88 20.09
CA GLU A 302 -6.59 -0.36 19.36
C GLU A 302 -5.35 -0.22 18.46
N HIS A 303 -4.59 -1.30 18.33
CA HIS A 303 -3.32 -1.35 17.59
C HIS A 303 -2.26 -0.33 18.06
N ASN A 304 -2.38 0.21 19.28
CA ASN A 304 -1.49 1.24 19.82
C ASN A 304 -1.39 2.51 18.96
N LYS A 305 -2.50 2.91 18.32
CA LYS A 305 -2.58 4.14 17.51
C LYS A 305 -3.37 5.21 18.24
N SER A 306 -3.04 6.48 17.99
CA SER A 306 -3.76 7.62 18.57
C SER A 306 -5.23 7.60 18.12
N VAL A 307 -6.18 7.47 19.06
CA VAL A 307 -7.62 7.38 18.76
C VAL A 307 -8.09 8.63 18.01
N ARG A 308 -7.76 9.80 18.55
CA ARG A 308 -8.10 11.09 17.95
C ARG A 308 -7.34 11.30 16.64
N GLY A 309 -6.07 10.89 16.60
CA GLY A 309 -5.24 10.95 15.40
C GLY A 309 -5.87 10.24 14.21
N VAL A 310 -6.24 8.96 14.39
CA VAL A 310 -6.87 8.16 13.33
C VAL A 310 -8.18 8.82 12.87
N LYS A 311 -9.04 9.22 13.81
CA LYS A 311 -10.33 9.84 13.47
C LYS A 311 -10.17 11.14 12.69
N ILE A 312 -9.20 11.99 13.06
CA ILE A 312 -8.91 13.24 12.34
C ILE A 312 -8.49 12.95 10.89
N PHE A 313 -7.62 11.97 10.67
CA PHE A 313 -7.19 11.61 9.31
C PHE A 313 -8.31 10.99 8.46
N GLU A 314 -9.20 10.19 9.06
CA GLU A 314 -10.40 9.67 8.39
C GLU A 314 -11.32 10.82 7.92
N GLU A 315 -11.63 11.76 8.81
CA GLU A 315 -12.48 12.92 8.52
C GLU A 315 -11.85 13.84 7.46
N LEU A 316 -10.53 14.11 7.57
CA LEU A 316 -9.80 14.88 6.57
C LEU A 316 -9.84 14.20 5.19
N SER A 317 -9.55 12.90 5.12
CA SER A 317 -9.56 12.16 3.85
C SER A 317 -10.94 12.10 3.23
N GLN A 318 -11.99 11.91 4.05
CA GLN A 318 -13.37 11.89 3.58
C GLN A 318 -13.83 13.25 3.06
N GLN A 319 -13.66 14.30 3.86
CA GLN A 319 -14.11 15.66 3.55
C GLN A 319 -13.41 16.20 2.31
N PHE A 320 -12.11 15.98 2.20
CA PHE A 320 -11.27 16.58 1.17
C PHE A 320 -10.87 15.63 0.04
N LYS A 321 -11.39 14.40 0.06
CA LYS A 321 -11.16 13.37 -0.96
C LYS A 321 -9.66 13.07 -1.14
N LEU A 322 -8.90 13.03 -0.05
CA LEU A 322 -7.42 12.98 -0.07
C LEU A 322 -6.85 11.60 -0.41
N HIS A 323 -7.66 10.56 -0.35
CA HIS A 323 -7.23 9.19 -0.65
C HIS A 323 -6.62 9.08 -2.06
N ILE A 324 -5.41 8.53 -2.16
CA ILE A 324 -4.62 8.51 -3.41
C ILE A 324 -5.27 7.77 -4.59
N PHE A 325 -6.19 6.83 -4.34
CA PHE A 325 -6.91 6.07 -5.36
C PHE A 325 -8.32 6.61 -5.63
N LYS A 326 -8.70 7.74 -5.04
CA LYS A 326 -9.98 8.38 -5.37
C LYS A 326 -9.83 9.08 -6.74
N PRO A 327 -10.78 8.91 -7.67
CA PRO A 327 -10.71 9.58 -8.96
C PRO A 327 -10.69 11.10 -8.75
N ILE A 328 -9.70 11.77 -9.33
CA ILE A 328 -9.79 13.22 -9.54
C ILE A 328 -10.90 13.40 -10.57
N ILE A 329 -12.10 13.75 -10.10
CA ILE A 329 -13.20 14.08 -10.99
C ILE A 329 -12.75 15.33 -11.76
N ASN A 330 -12.52 15.17 -13.07
CA ASN A 330 -12.31 16.28 -13.99
C ASN A 330 -13.58 17.15 -14.03
N ASN A 331 -13.77 17.99 -13.01
CA ASN A 331 -14.56 19.18 -13.18
C ASN A 331 -13.75 20.10 -14.08
N LYS A 332 -14.34 20.45 -15.22
CA LYS A 332 -13.78 21.25 -16.30
C LYS A 332 -12.86 22.37 -15.76
N GLN A 333 -11.65 22.44 -16.31
CA GLN A 333 -10.71 23.57 -16.22
C GLN A 333 -10.21 23.93 -14.82
N VAL A 334 -9.20 23.19 -14.33
CA VAL A 334 -8.17 23.79 -13.47
C VAL A 334 -6.90 23.94 -14.32
N PRO A 335 -6.44 25.17 -14.63
CA PRO A 335 -5.37 25.39 -15.62
C PRO A 335 -3.96 24.89 -15.23
N ASN A 336 -3.78 24.28 -14.06
CA ASN A 336 -2.46 23.97 -13.49
C ASN A 336 -2.37 22.56 -12.88
N GLU A 337 -3.01 21.55 -13.48
CA GLU A 337 -2.71 20.17 -13.09
C GLU A 337 -1.37 19.69 -13.68
N PRO A 338 -0.54 18.95 -12.91
CA PRO A 338 0.78 18.53 -13.34
C PRO A 338 0.74 17.62 -14.58
N LYS A 339 1.63 17.95 -15.52
CA LYS A 339 1.74 17.50 -16.92
C LYS A 339 1.85 15.98 -17.17
N LEU A 340 1.77 15.12 -16.16
CA LEU A 340 2.04 13.68 -16.32
C LEU A 340 0.87 12.91 -16.95
N LYS A 341 -0.38 13.29 -16.66
CA LYS A 341 -1.57 12.74 -17.36
C LYS A 341 -1.56 13.06 -18.86
N PHE A 342 -0.93 14.17 -19.27
CA PHE A 342 -0.83 14.59 -20.67
C PHE A 342 0.35 13.96 -21.41
N SER A 343 1.40 13.52 -20.71
CA SER A 343 2.60 12.94 -21.31
C SER A 343 2.28 11.70 -22.14
N PHE A 344 1.69 10.65 -21.55
CA PHE A 344 1.39 9.41 -22.26
C PHE A 344 0.36 9.59 -23.38
N LEU A 345 -0.71 10.36 -23.13
CA LEU A 345 -1.77 10.65 -24.12
C LEU A 345 -1.30 11.55 -25.28
N SER A 346 -0.15 12.22 -25.14
CA SER A 346 0.47 13.03 -26.19
C SER A 346 1.51 12.28 -27.03
N LEU A 347 1.90 11.07 -26.61
CA LEU A 347 2.87 10.26 -27.35
C LEU A 347 2.23 9.73 -28.64
N LYS A 348 2.99 9.81 -29.74
CA LYS A 348 2.57 9.20 -31.01
C LYS A 348 2.44 7.70 -30.83
N LYS A 349 1.38 7.12 -31.40
CA LYS A 349 1.05 5.71 -31.23
C LYS A 349 2.20 4.76 -31.59
N ASP A 350 2.91 5.07 -32.66
CA ASP A 350 4.05 4.28 -33.15
C ASP A 350 5.22 4.25 -32.15
N SER A 351 5.40 5.32 -31.35
CA SER A 351 6.45 5.38 -30.33
C SER A 351 6.18 4.42 -29.17
N VAL A 352 4.92 4.31 -28.74
CA VAL A 352 4.55 3.41 -27.63
C VAL A 352 4.62 1.95 -28.09
N ASN A 353 4.09 1.63 -29.28
CA ASN A 353 4.19 0.27 -29.82
C ASN A 353 5.65 -0.16 -30.08
N SER A 354 6.51 0.75 -30.56
CA SER A 354 7.94 0.46 -30.69
C SER A 354 8.58 0.16 -29.34
N PHE A 355 8.27 0.95 -28.30
CA PHE A 355 8.74 0.68 -26.94
C PHE A 355 8.26 -0.68 -26.42
N LEU A 356 6.97 -1.03 -26.58
CA LEU A 356 6.44 -2.33 -26.16
C LEU A 356 7.09 -3.49 -26.91
N ASN A 357 7.33 -3.35 -28.22
CA ASN A 357 8.06 -4.35 -29.01
C ASN A 357 9.50 -4.51 -28.50
N ASN A 358 10.18 -3.43 -28.13
CA ASN A 358 11.52 -3.51 -27.54
C ASN A 358 11.50 -4.25 -26.20
N LEU A 359 10.51 -3.99 -25.33
CA LEU A 359 10.35 -4.74 -24.08
C LEU A 359 10.05 -6.22 -24.33
N TYR A 360 9.17 -6.52 -25.28
CA TYR A 360 8.87 -7.89 -25.70
C TYR A 360 10.15 -8.62 -26.12
N GLN A 361 10.93 -8.05 -27.05
CA GLN A 361 12.17 -8.66 -27.52
C GLN A 361 13.24 -8.76 -26.41
N LYS A 362 13.33 -7.76 -25.53
CA LYS A 362 14.29 -7.74 -24.41
C LYS A 362 14.04 -8.87 -23.41
N TYR A 363 12.77 -9.17 -23.11
CA TYR A 363 12.40 -10.12 -22.05
C TYR A 363 11.93 -11.48 -22.55
N LEU A 364 11.63 -11.65 -23.84
CA LEU A 364 11.32 -12.95 -24.44
C LEU A 364 12.37 -14.03 -24.12
N PRO A 365 13.69 -13.76 -24.12
CA PRO A 365 14.70 -14.77 -23.78
C PRO A 365 14.66 -15.25 -22.32
N LEU A 366 13.99 -14.54 -21.40
CA LEU A 366 13.87 -14.97 -20.00
C LEU A 366 12.89 -16.14 -19.89
N ASN A 367 13.40 -17.37 -19.94
CA ASN A 367 12.62 -18.61 -19.88
C ASN A 367 12.79 -19.37 -18.55
N GLU A 368 13.39 -18.73 -17.54
CA GLU A 368 13.49 -19.27 -16.19
C GLU A 368 12.11 -19.27 -15.50
N GLY A 369 11.95 -20.12 -14.48
CA GLY A 369 10.72 -20.22 -13.69
C GLY A 369 9.94 -21.50 -13.92
N ARG A 370 8.78 -21.60 -13.27
CA ARG A 370 7.88 -22.77 -13.36
C ARG A 370 6.55 -22.34 -13.97
N ILE A 371 6.03 -23.15 -14.86
CA ILE A 371 4.67 -22.97 -15.39
C ILE A 371 3.70 -23.60 -14.40
N TYR A 372 2.63 -22.90 -14.06
CA TYR A 372 1.52 -23.49 -13.34
C TYR A 372 0.76 -24.43 -14.28
N VAL A 373 0.63 -25.67 -13.86
CA VAL A 373 -0.18 -26.67 -14.55
C VAL A 373 -1.08 -27.31 -13.51
N SER A 374 -2.40 -27.18 -13.69
CA SER A 374 -3.39 -27.86 -12.83
C SER A 374 -3.34 -29.38 -13.03
N GLU A 375 -3.02 -29.83 -14.25
CA GLU A 375 -2.84 -31.23 -14.65
C GLU A 375 -1.74 -31.37 -15.72
N PRO A 376 -0.61 -32.04 -15.44
CA PRO A 376 0.53 -32.16 -16.36
C PRO A 376 0.19 -32.69 -17.77
N ASP A 377 -0.91 -33.44 -17.92
CA ASP A 377 -1.23 -34.19 -19.13
C ASP A 377 -2.44 -33.66 -19.93
N LEU A 378 -3.06 -32.55 -19.50
CA LEU A 378 -4.32 -32.04 -20.09
C LEU A 378 -4.16 -30.77 -20.94
N LEU A 379 -3.14 -29.94 -20.67
CA LEU A 379 -2.91 -28.67 -21.36
C LEU A 379 -1.40 -28.42 -21.54
N GLU A 380 -0.94 -28.44 -22.79
CA GLU A 380 0.43 -28.05 -23.13
C GLU A 380 0.51 -26.52 -23.24
N ILE A 381 1.01 -25.86 -22.18
CA ILE A 381 1.22 -24.41 -22.15
C ILE A 381 2.62 -24.12 -22.69
N ASN A 382 2.71 -23.32 -23.77
CA ASN A 382 3.99 -22.93 -24.34
C ASN A 382 4.71 -21.91 -23.42
N PRO A 383 5.92 -22.20 -22.88
CA PRO A 383 6.68 -21.26 -22.05
C PRO A 383 7.04 -19.95 -22.75
N ASN A 384 7.04 -19.94 -24.09
CA ASN A 384 7.42 -18.78 -24.90
C ASN A 384 6.26 -17.84 -25.19
N TRP A 385 5.02 -18.18 -24.81
CA TRP A 385 3.92 -17.22 -24.92
C TRP A 385 4.23 -16.00 -24.08
N PHE A 386 4.20 -14.85 -24.74
CA PHE A 386 4.46 -13.57 -24.10
C PHE A 386 3.66 -12.48 -24.80
N ALA A 387 2.84 -11.75 -24.05
CA ALA A 387 2.05 -10.66 -24.59
C ALA A 387 2.03 -9.48 -23.62
N ILE A 388 2.12 -8.27 -24.16
CA ILE A 388 2.00 -7.01 -23.43
C ILE A 388 0.88 -6.21 -24.09
N CYS A 389 -0.09 -5.74 -23.32
CA CYS A 389 -1.20 -4.93 -23.81
C CYS A 389 -1.48 -3.76 -22.85
N LEU A 390 -1.60 -2.55 -23.39
CA LEU A 390 -2.06 -1.37 -22.69
C LEU A 390 -3.37 -0.90 -23.31
N VAL A 391 -4.36 -0.60 -22.48
CA VAL A 391 -5.64 -0.02 -22.91
C VAL A 391 -5.90 1.25 -22.11
N THR A 392 -5.98 2.39 -22.77
CA THR A 392 -6.23 3.68 -22.11
C THR A 392 -7.71 3.85 -21.76
N VAL A 393 -8.00 4.79 -20.85
CA VAL A 393 -9.38 5.10 -20.43
C VAL A 393 -10.27 5.67 -21.56
N ASP A 394 -9.67 6.18 -22.64
CA ASP A 394 -10.34 6.62 -23.87
C ASP A 394 -10.42 5.51 -24.95
N GLY A 395 -9.95 4.30 -24.65
CA GLY A 395 -10.12 3.11 -25.51
C GLY A 395 -9.01 2.88 -26.54
N GLN A 396 -7.89 3.60 -26.46
CA GLN A 396 -6.73 3.33 -27.32
C GLN A 396 -6.01 2.05 -26.85
N VAL A 397 -5.59 1.24 -27.81
CA VAL A 397 -4.92 -0.05 -27.56
C VAL A 397 -3.51 -0.03 -28.13
N TYR A 398 -2.56 -0.47 -27.31
CA TYR A 398 -1.15 -0.62 -27.60
C TYR A 398 -0.70 -2.02 -27.20
N SER A 399 0.11 -2.68 -28.02
CA SER A 399 0.43 -4.06 -27.74
C SER A 399 1.66 -4.61 -28.46
N ALA A 400 2.18 -5.72 -27.93
CA ALA A 400 3.23 -6.53 -28.53
C ALA A 400 3.05 -8.02 -28.12
N GLY A 401 3.40 -8.95 -29.02
CA GLY A 401 3.41 -10.38 -28.74
C GLY A 401 2.09 -11.13 -28.95
N ASP A 402 1.91 -12.23 -28.21
CA ASP A 402 0.88 -13.27 -28.41
C ASP A 402 -0.50 -12.90 -27.82
N LEU A 403 -1.10 -11.79 -28.28
CA LEU A 403 -2.28 -11.20 -27.63
C LEU A 403 -3.53 -12.08 -27.58
N GLU A 404 -3.74 -12.90 -28.60
CA GLU A 404 -4.94 -13.73 -28.75
C GLU A 404 -4.84 -15.03 -27.95
N GLN A 405 -3.69 -15.33 -27.34
CA GLN A 405 -3.56 -16.54 -26.55
C GLN A 405 -4.38 -16.47 -25.28
N SER A 406 -5.24 -17.47 -25.15
CA SER A 406 -6.17 -17.61 -24.05
C SER A 406 -5.54 -18.39 -22.92
N PHE A 407 -5.83 -17.97 -21.69
CA PHE A 407 -5.38 -18.61 -20.46
C PHE A 407 -6.42 -18.43 -19.37
N LEU A 408 -6.24 -19.17 -18.27
CA LEU A 408 -7.13 -19.10 -17.12
C LEU A 408 -6.83 -17.84 -16.28
N ILE A 409 -7.87 -17.08 -15.97
CA ILE A 409 -7.74 -15.85 -15.16
C ILE A 409 -7.13 -16.09 -13.78
N GLN A 410 -7.39 -17.26 -13.18
CA GLN A 410 -6.87 -17.68 -11.88
C GLN A 410 -7.10 -16.61 -10.81
N SER A 411 -6.15 -16.38 -9.89
CA SER A 411 -6.24 -15.42 -8.78
C SER A 411 -6.57 -13.98 -9.19
N ILE A 412 -6.50 -13.60 -10.47
CA ILE A 412 -6.95 -12.29 -10.95
C ILE A 412 -8.47 -12.14 -10.77
N SER A 413 -9.23 -13.25 -10.79
CA SER A 413 -10.69 -13.30 -10.59
C SER A 413 -11.14 -12.64 -9.28
N LYS A 414 -10.33 -12.78 -8.22
CA LYS A 414 -10.61 -12.35 -6.85
C LYS A 414 -10.91 -10.86 -6.72
N VAL A 415 -10.25 -10.04 -7.55
CA VAL A 415 -10.49 -8.59 -7.60
C VAL A 415 -11.95 -8.28 -7.95
N PHE A 416 -12.47 -8.98 -8.95
CA PHE A 416 -13.78 -8.69 -9.52
C PHE A 416 -14.89 -9.25 -8.63
N THR A 417 -14.71 -10.44 -8.06
CA THR A 417 -15.68 -10.98 -7.09
C THR A 417 -15.67 -10.25 -5.75
N TYR A 418 -14.54 -9.69 -5.32
CA TYR A 418 -14.51 -8.75 -4.20
C TYR A 418 -15.37 -7.51 -4.48
N GLY A 419 -15.23 -6.91 -5.67
CA GLY A 419 -16.09 -5.80 -6.09
C GLY A 419 -17.57 -6.15 -6.16
N MET A 420 -17.90 -7.35 -6.64
CA MET A 420 -19.28 -7.83 -6.68
C MET A 420 -19.87 -8.03 -5.28
N ALA A 421 -19.09 -8.56 -4.33
CA ALA A 421 -19.53 -8.71 -2.95
C ALA A 421 -19.72 -7.36 -2.24
N LEU A 422 -18.86 -6.37 -2.54
CA LEU A 422 -19.03 -4.99 -2.08
C LEU A 422 -20.33 -4.36 -2.60
N GLU A 423 -20.68 -4.55 -3.88
CA GLU A 423 -21.98 -4.09 -4.42
C GLU A 423 -23.17 -4.80 -3.77
N ASP A 424 -23.02 -6.07 -3.41
CA ASP A 424 -24.08 -6.84 -2.79
C ASP A 424 -24.32 -6.44 -1.32
N HIS A 425 -23.28 -6.14 -0.54
CA HIS A 425 -23.40 -6.00 0.93
C HIS A 425 -22.82 -4.73 1.54
N GLY A 426 -22.00 -3.96 0.81
CA GLY A 426 -21.31 -2.77 1.32
C GLY A 426 -20.08 -3.08 2.19
N ARG A 427 -19.29 -2.03 2.48
CA ARG A 427 -17.98 -2.15 3.15
C ARG A 427 -18.06 -2.74 4.55
N GLU A 428 -18.95 -2.20 5.38
CA GLU A 428 -19.08 -2.58 6.79
C GLU A 428 -19.33 -4.08 6.92
N HIS A 429 -20.28 -4.62 6.13
CA HIS A 429 -20.56 -6.05 6.17
C HIS A 429 -19.37 -6.90 5.71
N ILE A 430 -18.73 -6.51 4.60
CA ILE A 430 -17.58 -7.24 4.06
C ILE A 430 -16.43 -7.30 5.06
N LEU A 431 -16.13 -6.18 5.75
CA LEU A 431 -15.07 -6.12 6.77
C LEU A 431 -15.35 -7.00 8.00
N THR A 432 -16.61 -7.39 8.26
CA THR A 432 -16.90 -8.40 9.30
C THR A 432 -16.52 -9.83 8.90
N LYS A 433 -16.27 -10.08 7.60
CA LYS A 433 -15.99 -11.40 7.04
C LYS A 433 -14.57 -11.56 6.53
N VAL A 434 -14.00 -10.52 5.94
CA VAL A 434 -12.66 -10.51 5.35
C VAL A 434 -12.03 -9.15 5.61
N ASP A 435 -10.81 -9.15 6.13
CA ASP A 435 -10.05 -7.93 6.44
C ASP A 435 -9.41 -7.34 5.15
N VAL A 436 -8.51 -6.37 5.28
CA VAL A 436 -7.79 -5.70 4.19
C VAL A 436 -6.27 -5.58 4.46
N GLU A 437 -5.78 -6.31 5.45
CA GLU A 437 -4.37 -6.31 5.85
C GLU A 437 -3.53 -7.22 4.93
N PRO A 438 -2.30 -6.80 4.57
CA PRO A 438 -1.35 -7.67 3.91
C PRO A 438 -0.85 -8.75 4.88
N THR A 439 -0.51 -9.93 4.35
CA THR A 439 -0.04 -11.07 5.16
C THR A 439 1.47 -11.27 5.13
N GLY A 440 2.20 -10.74 4.13
CA GLY A 440 3.62 -11.09 3.89
C GLY A 440 3.86 -12.56 3.48
N ASP A 441 2.79 -13.34 3.38
CA ASP A 441 2.81 -14.78 3.18
C ASP A 441 2.85 -15.17 1.70
N ALA A 442 3.51 -16.29 1.42
CA ALA A 442 3.47 -16.92 0.11
C ALA A 442 2.04 -17.35 -0.26
N TYR A 443 1.73 -17.40 -1.55
CA TYR A 443 0.37 -17.73 -2.04
C TYR A 443 -0.13 -19.13 -1.64
N ASN A 444 0.79 -20.03 -1.28
CA ASN A 444 0.55 -21.40 -0.85
C ASN A 444 0.74 -21.60 0.66
N SER A 445 0.83 -20.52 1.45
CA SER A 445 1.03 -20.63 2.90
C SER A 445 -0.12 -21.37 3.59
N ILE A 446 0.20 -21.97 4.74
CA ILE A 446 -0.78 -22.59 5.64
C ILE A 446 -1.81 -21.54 6.05
N ILE A 447 -3.04 -21.98 6.31
CA ILE A 447 -4.22 -21.15 6.53
C ILE A 447 -4.01 -20.12 7.66
N LYS A 448 -3.49 -18.95 7.34
CA LYS A 448 -3.41 -17.81 8.26
C LYS A 448 -4.73 -17.03 8.22
N VAL A 449 -5.29 -16.83 9.40
CA VAL A 449 -6.40 -15.92 9.69
C VAL A 449 -5.96 -14.99 10.80
N GLU A 450 -6.57 -13.81 10.89
CA GLU A 450 -6.25 -12.88 11.98
C GLU A 450 -6.52 -13.55 13.33
N GLU A 451 -5.59 -13.36 14.27
CA GLU A 451 -5.51 -14.19 15.47
C GLU A 451 -6.77 -14.08 16.35
N ASN A 452 -7.36 -12.89 16.47
CA ASN A 452 -8.48 -12.68 17.39
C ASN A 452 -9.82 -12.96 16.72
N SER A 453 -10.07 -12.29 15.59
CA SER A 453 -11.33 -12.34 14.85
C SER A 453 -11.49 -13.59 13.98
N LYS A 454 -10.39 -14.29 13.69
CA LYS A 454 -10.32 -15.45 12.78
C LYS A 454 -10.82 -15.14 11.35
N ARG A 455 -10.88 -13.86 10.99
CA ARG A 455 -11.17 -13.40 9.62
C ARG A 455 -9.96 -13.65 8.71
N PRO A 456 -10.16 -14.02 7.44
CA PRO A 456 -9.08 -13.94 6.46
C PRO A 456 -8.54 -12.51 6.35
N TYR A 457 -7.22 -12.38 6.18
CA TYR A 457 -6.54 -11.09 6.18
C TYR A 457 -6.91 -10.17 5.01
N ASN A 458 -7.21 -10.72 3.84
CA ASN A 458 -7.65 -9.91 2.68
C ASN A 458 -8.33 -10.77 1.62
N ALA A 459 -9.04 -10.12 0.69
CA ALA A 459 -9.75 -10.79 -0.40
C ALA A 459 -8.83 -11.36 -1.51
N MET A 460 -7.53 -11.05 -1.51
CA MET A 460 -6.60 -11.43 -2.57
C MET A 460 -5.92 -12.78 -2.33
N VAL A 461 -5.96 -13.27 -1.09
CA VAL A 461 -5.58 -14.65 -0.71
C VAL A 461 -6.74 -15.63 -0.86
N ASN A 462 -6.45 -16.94 -0.94
CA ASN A 462 -7.47 -17.97 -1.19
C ASN A 462 -8.56 -18.01 -0.10
N THR A 463 -8.16 -17.89 1.17
CA THR A 463 -9.07 -17.86 2.33
C THR A 463 -10.09 -16.72 2.21
N GLY A 464 -9.63 -15.50 1.93
CA GLY A 464 -10.52 -14.37 1.74
C GLY A 464 -11.38 -14.51 0.48
N ALA A 465 -10.81 -14.96 -0.64
CA ALA A 465 -11.56 -15.11 -1.88
C ALA A 465 -12.68 -16.16 -1.78
N ILE A 466 -12.47 -17.27 -1.06
CA ILE A 466 -13.52 -18.26 -0.77
C ILE A 466 -14.62 -17.64 0.11
N ALA A 467 -14.23 -16.88 1.15
CA ALA A 467 -15.18 -16.16 1.99
C ALA A 467 -16.00 -15.13 1.20
N ILE A 468 -15.37 -14.34 0.34
CA ILE A 468 -16.02 -13.40 -0.58
C ILE A 468 -16.98 -14.13 -1.54
N THR A 469 -16.58 -15.27 -2.08
CA THR A 469 -17.41 -16.06 -3.00
C THR A 469 -18.68 -16.56 -2.33
N ASN A 470 -18.62 -16.93 -1.04
CA ASN A 470 -19.79 -17.33 -0.26
C ASN A 470 -20.85 -16.21 -0.19
N LEU A 471 -20.41 -14.95 -0.14
CA LEU A 471 -21.26 -13.77 -0.01
C LEU A 471 -21.96 -13.37 -1.33
N ILE A 472 -21.56 -13.90 -2.48
CA ILE A 472 -22.19 -13.56 -3.76
C ILE A 472 -23.67 -13.92 -3.75
N LYS A 473 -24.55 -12.92 -3.95
CA LYS A 473 -26.00 -13.11 -3.94
C LYS A 473 -26.45 -13.94 -5.13
N GLY A 474 -27.42 -14.82 -4.91
CA GLY A 474 -28.07 -15.59 -5.97
C GLY A 474 -29.05 -16.61 -5.41
N LYS A 475 -30.06 -16.96 -6.20
CA LYS A 475 -31.15 -17.87 -5.79
C LYS A 475 -30.76 -19.36 -5.87
N SER A 476 -29.75 -19.68 -6.67
CA SER A 476 -29.25 -21.04 -6.90
C SER A 476 -27.79 -20.98 -7.37
N PRO A 477 -27.03 -22.10 -7.33
CA PRO A 477 -25.67 -22.15 -7.87
C PRO A 477 -25.58 -21.66 -9.33
N ALA A 478 -26.50 -22.11 -10.20
CA ALA A 478 -26.54 -21.67 -11.60
C ALA A 478 -26.80 -20.15 -11.73
N HIS A 479 -27.65 -19.57 -10.87
CA HIS A 479 -27.89 -18.13 -10.87
C HIS A 479 -26.64 -17.37 -10.40
N LYS A 480 -25.94 -17.84 -9.37
CA LYS A 480 -24.68 -17.23 -8.92
C LYS A 480 -23.62 -17.26 -10.02
N LEU A 481 -23.42 -18.41 -10.69
CA LEU A 481 -22.49 -18.54 -11.81
C LEU A 481 -22.84 -17.59 -12.96
N ASN A 482 -24.11 -17.51 -13.36
CA ASN A 482 -24.54 -16.58 -14.42
C ASN A 482 -24.24 -15.13 -14.04
N ARG A 483 -24.43 -14.73 -12.78
CA ARG A 483 -24.05 -13.39 -12.32
C ARG A 483 -22.54 -13.14 -12.43
N VAL A 484 -21.70 -14.12 -12.09
CA VAL A 484 -20.23 -14.03 -12.26
C VAL A 484 -19.84 -13.89 -13.74
N LEU A 485 -20.42 -14.70 -14.63
CA LEU A 485 -20.17 -14.60 -16.07
C LEU A 485 -20.64 -13.26 -16.65
N LYS A 486 -21.79 -12.76 -16.19
CA LYS A 486 -22.28 -11.42 -16.55
C LYS A 486 -21.37 -10.32 -16.03
N MET A 487 -20.85 -10.45 -14.82
CA MET A 487 -19.84 -9.54 -14.30
C MET A 487 -18.63 -9.50 -15.23
N TYR A 488 -18.02 -10.63 -15.57
CA TYR A 488 -16.88 -10.65 -16.51
C TYR A 488 -17.23 -10.03 -17.86
N GLN A 489 -18.40 -10.35 -18.43
CA GLN A 489 -18.86 -9.77 -19.69
C GLN A 489 -18.88 -8.23 -19.67
N ARG A 490 -19.25 -7.60 -18.54
CA ARG A 490 -19.21 -6.13 -18.41
C ARG A 490 -17.79 -5.58 -18.49
N TYR A 491 -16.81 -6.30 -17.96
CA TYR A 491 -15.41 -5.88 -17.95
C TYR A 491 -14.69 -6.15 -19.28
N VAL A 492 -14.93 -7.28 -19.94
CA VAL A 492 -14.22 -7.64 -21.20
C VAL A 492 -14.96 -7.20 -22.46
N GLY A 493 -16.28 -7.02 -22.39
CA GLY A 493 -17.12 -6.59 -23.52
C GLY A 493 -17.64 -7.72 -24.43
N HIS A 494 -17.30 -8.98 -24.14
CA HIS A 494 -17.81 -10.17 -24.82
C HIS A 494 -18.16 -11.29 -23.82
N LYS A 495 -18.74 -12.39 -24.31
CA LYS A 495 -19.05 -13.56 -23.47
C LYS A 495 -17.76 -14.23 -22.99
N VAL A 496 -17.77 -14.65 -21.73
CA VAL A 496 -16.68 -15.38 -21.08
C VAL A 496 -17.12 -16.80 -20.77
N TYR A 497 -16.22 -17.76 -20.94
CA TYR A 497 -16.45 -19.18 -20.74
C TYR A 497 -15.59 -19.70 -19.58
N ILE A 498 -16.01 -20.83 -18.99
CA ILE A 498 -15.28 -21.51 -17.94
C ILE A 498 -14.65 -22.77 -18.51
N ASP A 499 -13.38 -23.01 -18.18
CA ASP A 499 -12.73 -24.28 -18.49
C ASP A 499 -13.21 -25.37 -17.53
N THR A 500 -14.15 -26.20 -17.99
CA THR A 500 -14.75 -27.24 -17.15
C THR A 500 -13.78 -28.35 -16.77
N SER A 501 -12.80 -28.66 -17.62
CA SER A 501 -11.74 -29.64 -17.35
C SER A 501 -10.93 -29.24 -16.11
N THR A 502 -10.48 -27.99 -16.03
CA THR A 502 -9.76 -27.48 -14.87
C THR A 502 -10.62 -27.50 -13.61
N VAL A 503 -11.90 -27.09 -13.70
CA VAL A 503 -12.81 -27.13 -12.55
C VAL A 503 -12.93 -28.55 -11.99
N VAL A 504 -13.15 -29.55 -12.84
CA VAL A 504 -13.28 -30.96 -12.41
C VAL A 504 -11.98 -31.47 -11.80
N SER A 505 -10.83 -31.14 -12.39
CA SER A 505 -9.54 -31.51 -11.81
C SER A 505 -9.33 -30.89 -10.43
N GLU A 506 -9.51 -29.58 -10.29
CA GLU A 506 -9.34 -28.87 -9.02
C GLU A 506 -10.34 -29.34 -7.95
N GLN A 507 -11.55 -29.76 -8.33
CA GLN A 507 -12.50 -30.37 -7.39
C GLN A 507 -12.00 -31.69 -6.79
N THR A 508 -11.30 -32.50 -7.60
CA THR A 508 -10.87 -33.85 -7.20
C THR A 508 -9.50 -33.88 -6.52
N LYS A 509 -8.62 -32.92 -6.84
CA LYS A 509 -7.24 -32.86 -6.33
C LYS A 509 -6.96 -31.66 -5.41
N GLY A 510 -7.92 -30.73 -5.26
CA GLY A 510 -7.77 -29.48 -4.52
C GLY A 510 -8.00 -29.56 -3.01
N ASP A 511 -7.39 -30.53 -2.32
CA ASP A 511 -7.55 -30.76 -0.87
C ASP A 511 -7.33 -29.49 -0.03
N HIS A 512 -6.41 -28.63 -0.47
CA HIS A 512 -6.08 -27.38 0.20
C HIS A 512 -7.29 -26.42 0.28
N ASN A 513 -8.03 -26.23 -0.82
CA ASN A 513 -9.19 -25.33 -0.84
C ASN A 513 -10.39 -25.93 -0.09
N TRP A 514 -10.51 -27.26 -0.06
CA TRP A 514 -11.47 -27.96 0.80
C TRP A 514 -11.16 -27.72 2.29
N ALA A 515 -9.90 -27.91 2.71
CA ALA A 515 -9.46 -27.68 4.07
C ALA A 515 -9.71 -26.23 4.52
N ILE A 516 -9.37 -25.25 3.67
CA ILE A 516 -9.71 -23.83 3.89
C ILE A 516 -11.20 -23.67 4.13
N SER A 517 -12.04 -24.22 3.26
CA SER A 517 -13.48 -24.03 3.35
C SER A 517 -14.07 -24.60 4.64
N TYR A 518 -13.63 -25.79 5.06
CA TYR A 518 -14.05 -26.37 6.35
C TYR A 518 -13.61 -25.51 7.54
N LEU A 519 -12.39 -24.98 7.50
CA LEU A 519 -11.86 -24.12 8.56
C LEU A 519 -12.60 -22.78 8.63
N LEU A 520 -12.86 -22.14 7.49
CA LEU A 520 -13.65 -20.89 7.43
C LEU A 520 -15.08 -21.09 7.93
N ARG A 521 -15.68 -22.28 7.70
CA ARG A 521 -16.99 -22.61 8.26
C ARG A 521 -16.93 -22.73 9.79
N ASN A 522 -15.89 -23.38 10.31
CA ASN A 522 -15.65 -23.46 11.76
C ASN A 522 -15.52 -22.06 12.38
N PHE A 523 -14.81 -21.14 11.71
CA PHE A 523 -14.68 -19.74 12.11
C PHE A 523 -15.91 -18.87 11.81
N LYS A 524 -17.00 -19.44 11.27
CA LYS A 524 -18.24 -18.72 10.89
C LYS A 524 -18.02 -17.60 9.85
N MET A 525 -16.94 -17.71 9.08
CA MET A 525 -16.61 -16.79 7.98
C MET A 525 -17.39 -17.14 6.71
N ILE A 526 -17.68 -18.43 6.51
CA ILE A 526 -18.63 -18.89 5.49
C ILE A 526 -19.79 -19.65 6.12
N SER A 527 -20.92 -19.68 5.42
CA SER A 527 -22.12 -20.43 5.83
C SER A 527 -22.76 -21.18 4.66
N GLY A 528 -23.68 -22.08 4.96
CA GLY A 528 -24.37 -22.88 3.95
C GLY A 528 -23.53 -24.04 3.41
N ASP A 529 -23.79 -24.41 2.15
CA ASP A 529 -23.14 -25.54 1.48
C ASP A 529 -21.72 -25.15 1.02
N ILE A 530 -20.73 -25.82 1.62
CA ILE A 530 -19.31 -25.65 1.28
C ILE A 530 -19.05 -26.01 -0.17
N LYS A 531 -19.62 -27.13 -0.67
CA LYS A 531 -19.38 -27.60 -2.02
C LYS A 531 -19.87 -26.57 -3.03
N GLN A 532 -21.05 -25.99 -2.83
CA GLN A 532 -21.58 -24.95 -3.72
C GLN A 532 -20.70 -23.68 -3.72
N THR A 533 -20.17 -23.30 -2.56
CA THR A 533 -19.26 -22.15 -2.44
C THR A 533 -17.95 -22.41 -3.16
N LEU A 534 -17.37 -23.59 -2.93
CA LEU A 534 -16.10 -23.98 -3.53
C LEU A 534 -16.23 -24.18 -5.04
N ASP A 535 -17.31 -24.81 -5.51
CA ASP A 535 -17.59 -24.98 -6.95
C ASP A 535 -17.65 -23.62 -7.66
N LEU A 536 -18.34 -22.62 -7.07
CA LEU A 536 -18.38 -21.27 -7.64
C LEU A 536 -17.01 -20.58 -7.60
N TYR A 537 -16.22 -20.81 -6.54
CA TYR A 537 -14.87 -20.29 -6.41
C TYR A 537 -13.94 -20.86 -7.49
N LEU A 538 -14.01 -22.17 -7.74
CA LEU A 538 -13.23 -22.81 -8.79
C LEU A 538 -13.67 -22.33 -10.18
N GLN A 539 -14.99 -22.24 -10.40
CA GLN A 539 -15.54 -21.72 -11.66
C GLN A 539 -15.05 -20.30 -11.98
N GLN A 540 -15.01 -19.37 -11.01
CA GLN A 540 -14.48 -18.02 -11.29
C GLN A 540 -12.98 -18.03 -11.64
N CYS A 541 -12.18 -18.91 -11.04
CA CYS A 541 -10.74 -19.01 -11.28
C CYS A 541 -10.43 -19.63 -12.65
N SER A 542 -11.32 -20.49 -13.14
CA SER A 542 -11.22 -21.16 -14.43
C SER A 542 -11.84 -20.38 -15.59
N ALA A 543 -12.15 -19.09 -15.42
CA ALA A 543 -12.61 -18.27 -16.54
C ALA A 543 -11.48 -18.06 -17.57
N ILE A 544 -11.82 -18.22 -18.85
CA ILE A 544 -10.87 -18.13 -19.96
C ILE A 544 -10.87 -16.69 -20.50
N ILE A 545 -9.68 -16.09 -20.55
CA ILE A 545 -9.45 -14.72 -21.03
C ILE A 545 -8.14 -14.64 -21.82
N ASN A 546 -7.89 -13.53 -22.51
CA ASN A 546 -6.60 -13.25 -23.14
C ASN A 546 -5.92 -11.98 -22.56
N CYS A 547 -4.74 -11.63 -23.08
CA CYS A 547 -3.97 -10.48 -22.59
C CYS A 547 -4.67 -9.14 -22.86
N ARG A 548 -5.41 -9.04 -23.98
CA ARG A 548 -6.21 -7.86 -24.30
C ARG A 548 -7.36 -7.68 -23.32
N ASP A 549 -8.05 -8.76 -22.97
CA ASP A 549 -9.13 -8.75 -21.99
C ASP A 549 -8.63 -8.20 -20.67
N LEU A 550 -7.50 -8.72 -20.14
CA LEU A 550 -6.88 -8.20 -18.92
C LEU A 550 -6.65 -6.68 -18.97
N ALA A 551 -6.10 -6.18 -20.08
CA ALA A 551 -5.85 -4.75 -20.22
C ALA A 551 -7.16 -3.93 -20.22
N ILE A 552 -8.22 -4.41 -20.88
CA ILE A 552 -9.56 -3.77 -20.86
C ILE A 552 -10.17 -3.83 -19.45
N MET A 553 -10.05 -4.95 -18.74
CA MET A 553 -10.52 -5.07 -17.36
C MET A 553 -9.81 -4.04 -16.47
N GLY A 554 -8.48 -3.89 -16.61
CA GLY A 554 -7.71 -2.88 -15.90
C GLY A 554 -8.10 -1.46 -16.27
N ALA A 555 -8.36 -1.21 -17.56
CA ALA A 555 -8.75 0.10 -18.06
C ALA A 555 -10.15 0.50 -17.57
N THR A 556 -11.04 -0.48 -17.43
CA THR A 556 -12.36 -0.31 -16.81
C THR A 556 -12.22 0.18 -15.36
N LEU A 557 -11.30 -0.41 -14.60
CA LEU A 557 -11.03 0.02 -13.23
C LEU A 557 -10.35 1.40 -13.19
N ALA A 558 -9.39 1.66 -14.09
CA ALA A 558 -8.77 2.98 -14.24
C ALA A 558 -9.78 4.07 -14.61
N ASN A 559 -10.81 3.71 -15.38
CA ASN A 559 -11.90 4.57 -15.84
C ASN A 559 -13.11 4.56 -14.90
N ASN A 560 -12.86 4.50 -13.59
CA ASN A 560 -13.88 4.62 -12.56
C ASN A 560 -15.05 3.61 -12.70
N GLY A 561 -14.74 2.39 -13.14
CA GLY A 561 -15.70 1.30 -13.29
C GLY A 561 -16.48 1.30 -14.60
N VAL A 562 -16.12 2.14 -15.57
CA VAL A 562 -16.75 2.19 -16.90
C VAL A 562 -15.84 1.58 -17.94
N ASN A 563 -16.31 0.55 -18.65
CA ASN A 563 -15.53 -0.11 -19.68
C ASN A 563 -15.25 0.87 -20.84
N PRO A 564 -13.99 1.13 -21.20
CA PRO A 564 -13.65 2.14 -22.20
C PRO A 564 -14.06 1.75 -23.63
N MET A 565 -14.27 0.45 -23.89
CA MET A 565 -14.65 -0.05 -25.22
C MET A 565 -16.15 -0.07 -25.42
N THR A 566 -16.92 -0.40 -24.38
CA THR A 566 -18.38 -0.59 -24.46
C THR A 566 -19.17 0.54 -23.80
N HIS A 567 -18.50 1.41 -23.03
CA HIS A 567 -19.09 2.43 -22.16
C HIS A 567 -20.06 1.90 -21.11
N GLN A 568 -20.08 0.57 -20.90
CA GLN A 568 -20.91 -0.05 -19.88
C GLN A 568 -20.29 0.13 -18.49
N LYS A 569 -21.10 0.53 -17.52
CA LYS A 569 -20.73 0.51 -16.09
C LYS A 569 -20.59 -0.95 -15.62
N ALA A 570 -19.37 -1.37 -15.29
CA ALA A 570 -19.05 -2.70 -14.83
C ALA A 570 -19.15 -2.85 -13.29
N ILE A 571 -18.88 -1.78 -12.55
CA ILE A 571 -18.97 -1.71 -11.09
C ILE A 571 -19.32 -0.30 -10.63
N ASN A 572 -19.90 -0.16 -9.44
CA ASN A 572 -20.10 1.13 -8.80
C ASN A 572 -18.78 1.89 -8.55
N PRO A 573 -18.60 3.12 -9.08
CA PRO A 573 -17.47 4.01 -8.80
C PRO A 573 -17.05 4.09 -7.34
N ASP A 574 -18.02 4.07 -6.42
CA ASP A 574 -17.73 4.17 -5.00
C ASP A 574 -16.75 3.10 -4.54
N TYR A 575 -16.78 1.90 -5.12
CA TYR A 575 -15.93 0.78 -4.71
C TYR A 575 -14.58 0.69 -5.42
N ILE A 576 -14.34 1.53 -6.44
CA ILE A 576 -13.07 1.48 -7.20
C ILE A 576 -11.87 1.73 -6.29
N LYS A 577 -11.96 2.69 -5.37
CA LYS A 577 -10.87 2.96 -4.42
C LYS A 577 -10.53 1.73 -3.57
N ASP A 578 -11.54 0.95 -3.17
CA ASP A 578 -11.37 -0.21 -2.29
C ASP A 578 -10.65 -1.32 -3.05
N LEU A 579 -11.05 -1.54 -4.31
CA LEU A 579 -10.38 -2.50 -5.20
C LEU A 579 -8.92 -2.09 -5.44
N MET A 580 -8.69 -0.82 -5.78
CA MET A 580 -7.34 -0.30 -6.02
C MET A 580 -6.44 -0.45 -4.80
N THR A 581 -6.94 -0.09 -3.61
CA THR A 581 -6.17 -0.21 -2.38
C THR A 581 -5.77 -1.65 -2.11
N VAL A 582 -6.73 -2.58 -2.12
CA VAL A 582 -6.43 -3.99 -1.78
C VAL A 582 -5.57 -4.63 -2.87
N MET A 583 -5.72 -4.24 -4.14
CA MET A 583 -4.78 -4.64 -5.20
C MET A 583 -3.36 -4.10 -4.94
N PHE A 584 -3.23 -2.85 -4.51
CA PHE A 584 -1.93 -2.24 -4.25
C PHE A 584 -1.21 -2.88 -3.06
N THR A 585 -1.92 -3.17 -1.97
CA THR A 585 -1.32 -3.68 -0.73
C THR A 585 -1.22 -5.20 -0.68
N CYS A 586 -2.08 -5.94 -1.41
CA CYS A 586 -2.20 -7.39 -1.27
C CYS A 586 -2.18 -8.17 -2.59
N GLY A 587 -2.11 -7.49 -3.74
CA GLY A 587 -2.41 -8.12 -5.02
C GLY A 587 -1.30 -9.00 -5.63
N MET A 588 -0.05 -8.84 -5.17
CA MET A 588 1.12 -9.51 -5.75
C MET A 588 1.71 -10.61 -4.86
N TYR A 589 0.88 -11.27 -4.04
CA TYR A 589 1.32 -12.29 -3.06
C TYR A 589 2.35 -11.68 -2.07
N ASP A 590 3.40 -12.40 -1.68
CA ASP A 590 4.53 -11.89 -0.88
C ASP A 590 5.53 -11.05 -1.69
N PHE A 591 5.08 -10.43 -2.78
CA PHE A 591 5.78 -9.36 -3.51
C PHE A 591 5.05 -8.02 -3.44
N ALA A 592 3.96 -7.90 -2.67
CA ALA A 592 3.16 -6.69 -2.67
C ALA A 592 3.94 -5.47 -2.14
N GLY A 593 4.79 -5.65 -1.13
CA GLY A 593 5.67 -4.61 -0.62
C GLY A 593 6.68 -4.14 -1.66
N GLU A 594 7.46 -5.06 -2.23
CA GLU A 594 8.43 -4.75 -3.29
C GLU A 594 7.77 -4.20 -4.56
N TRP A 595 6.57 -4.66 -4.90
CA TRP A 595 5.78 -4.12 -6.01
C TRP A 595 5.42 -2.66 -5.77
N SER A 596 4.89 -2.34 -4.58
CA SER A 596 4.60 -0.96 -4.19
C SER A 596 5.86 -0.08 -4.21
N TYR A 597 7.02 -0.65 -3.89
CA TYR A 597 8.30 0.04 -3.81
C TYR A 597 8.94 0.30 -5.19
N LYS A 598 8.84 -0.66 -6.12
CA LYS A 598 9.50 -0.60 -7.44
C LYS A 598 8.57 -0.13 -8.56
N VAL A 599 7.31 -0.57 -8.55
CA VAL A 599 6.34 -0.37 -9.64
C VAL A 599 5.32 0.70 -9.26
N GLY A 600 4.69 0.57 -8.09
CA GLY A 600 3.90 1.66 -7.51
C GLY A 600 2.55 1.96 -8.16
N PHE A 601 1.93 1.01 -8.85
CA PHE A 601 0.52 1.09 -9.26
C PHE A 601 -0.25 -0.19 -8.91
N PRO A 602 -1.57 -0.16 -8.65
CA PRO A 602 -2.35 -1.34 -8.26
C PRO A 602 -2.23 -2.48 -9.27
N ALA A 603 -2.06 -3.72 -8.78
CA ALA A 603 -2.00 -4.89 -9.64
C ALA A 603 -2.50 -6.16 -8.95
N LYS A 604 -2.81 -7.18 -9.75
CA LYS A 604 -3.08 -8.54 -9.28
C LYS A 604 -2.41 -9.53 -10.23
N SER A 605 -1.63 -10.42 -9.65
CA SER A 605 -1.03 -11.56 -10.34
C SER A 605 -1.94 -12.79 -10.33
N GLY A 606 -1.88 -13.60 -11.36
CA GLY A 606 -2.51 -14.91 -11.45
C GLY A 606 -1.49 -15.99 -11.78
N VAL A 607 -1.57 -17.15 -11.11
CA VAL A 607 -0.69 -18.29 -11.40
C VAL A 607 -0.82 -18.79 -12.84
N GLY A 608 -1.89 -18.43 -13.55
CA GLY A 608 -2.01 -18.65 -14.99
C GLY A 608 -0.97 -17.88 -15.83
N GLY A 609 -0.12 -17.03 -15.24
CA GLY A 609 0.90 -16.25 -15.95
C GLY A 609 0.47 -14.82 -16.29
N GLY A 610 -0.75 -14.44 -15.92
CA GLY A 610 -1.29 -13.10 -16.12
C GLY A 610 -0.91 -12.12 -15.02
N ILE A 611 -0.69 -10.86 -15.38
CA ILE A 611 -0.66 -9.72 -14.47
C ILE A 611 -1.68 -8.69 -14.98
N LEU A 612 -2.67 -8.41 -14.16
CA LEU A 612 -3.57 -7.27 -14.30
C LEU A 612 -2.95 -6.09 -13.54
N ALA A 613 -2.73 -4.96 -14.19
CA ALA A 613 -2.32 -3.74 -13.51
C ALA A 613 -3.11 -2.51 -13.98
N VAL A 614 -3.21 -1.52 -13.10
CA VAL A 614 -4.11 -0.37 -13.27
C VAL A 614 -3.36 0.90 -12.95
N VAL A 615 -3.29 1.83 -13.90
CA VAL A 615 -2.81 3.20 -13.69
C VAL A 615 -4.04 4.10 -13.59
N PRO A 616 -4.46 4.53 -12.38
CA PRO A 616 -5.73 5.22 -12.17
C PRO A 616 -5.89 6.45 -13.07
N GLY A 617 -7.02 6.54 -13.77
CA GLY A 617 -7.33 7.65 -14.69
C GLY A 617 -6.52 7.68 -15.99
N VAL A 618 -5.66 6.69 -16.26
CA VAL A 618 -4.80 6.66 -17.46
C VAL A 618 -5.04 5.41 -18.29
N MET A 619 -4.77 4.22 -17.75
CA MET A 619 -4.82 2.97 -18.51
C MET A 619 -4.89 1.71 -17.64
N GLY A 620 -5.35 0.62 -18.24
CA GLY A 620 -5.12 -0.74 -17.79
C GLY A 620 -3.95 -1.37 -18.53
N ILE A 621 -3.28 -2.28 -17.85
CA ILE A 621 -2.13 -3.03 -18.33
C ILE A 621 -2.44 -4.51 -18.16
N GLY A 622 -2.37 -5.26 -19.25
CA GLY A 622 -2.36 -6.72 -19.27
C GLY A 622 -0.98 -7.20 -19.68
N VAL A 623 -0.38 -8.09 -18.90
CA VAL A 623 0.80 -8.85 -19.33
C VAL A 623 0.51 -10.33 -19.13
N PHE A 624 0.84 -11.15 -20.11
CA PHE A 624 0.72 -12.59 -20.03
C PHE A 624 2.05 -13.24 -20.37
N SER A 625 2.59 -14.03 -19.46
CA SER A 625 3.76 -14.90 -19.67
C SER A 625 3.74 -16.03 -18.65
N PRO A 626 3.62 -17.30 -19.08
CA PRO A 626 3.45 -18.45 -18.18
C PRO A 626 4.55 -18.71 -17.15
N PRO A 627 5.87 -18.54 -17.44
CA PRO A 627 6.91 -18.82 -16.45
C PRO A 627 6.83 -17.90 -15.21
N LEU A 628 6.67 -18.53 -14.04
CA LEU A 628 6.51 -17.87 -12.75
C LEU A 628 7.79 -17.93 -11.90
N ASP A 629 8.00 -16.89 -11.09
CA ASP A 629 8.99 -16.86 -10.04
C ASP A 629 8.62 -17.79 -8.86
N LYS A 630 9.50 -17.89 -7.86
CA LYS A 630 9.27 -18.70 -6.66
C LYS A 630 8.03 -18.29 -5.85
N ARG A 631 7.47 -17.10 -6.09
CA ARG A 631 6.30 -16.53 -5.42
C ARG A 631 5.03 -16.60 -6.26
N GLY A 632 5.08 -17.25 -7.43
CA GLY A 632 3.93 -17.44 -8.30
C GLY A 632 3.59 -16.23 -9.18
N ASN A 633 4.51 -15.29 -9.37
CA ASN A 633 4.34 -14.14 -10.24
C ASN A 633 5.05 -14.33 -11.58
N SER A 634 4.45 -13.84 -12.67
CA SER A 634 5.09 -13.88 -14.00
C SER A 634 6.39 -13.09 -14.02
N ILE A 635 7.52 -13.74 -14.32
CA ILE A 635 8.86 -13.13 -14.30
C ILE A 635 8.96 -12.00 -15.34
N ARG A 636 8.62 -12.31 -16.60
CA ARG A 636 8.58 -11.31 -17.67
C ARG A 636 7.55 -10.21 -17.35
N GLY A 637 6.41 -10.60 -16.78
CA GLY A 637 5.36 -9.66 -16.37
C GLY A 637 5.85 -8.60 -15.38
N ILE A 638 6.57 -9.01 -14.32
CA ILE A 638 7.16 -8.08 -13.35
C ILE A 638 8.14 -7.14 -14.05
N LYS A 639 9.05 -7.66 -14.87
CA LYS A 639 10.07 -6.85 -15.57
C LYS A 639 9.48 -5.82 -16.51
N VAL A 640 8.45 -6.19 -17.26
CA VAL A 640 7.70 -5.25 -18.09
C VAL A 640 7.08 -4.13 -17.25
N CYS A 641 6.45 -4.46 -16.13
CA CYS A 641 5.81 -3.46 -15.27
C CYS A 641 6.82 -2.53 -14.58
N GLU A 642 7.99 -3.04 -14.17
CA GLU A 642 9.13 -2.24 -13.67
C GLU A 642 9.59 -1.21 -14.71
N GLU A 643 9.82 -1.65 -15.96
CA GLU A 643 10.25 -0.75 -17.05
C GLU A 643 9.16 0.25 -17.45
N LEU A 644 7.88 -0.16 -17.50
CA LEU A 644 6.76 0.73 -17.76
C LEU A 644 6.68 1.83 -16.70
N SER A 645 6.78 1.45 -15.42
CA SER A 645 6.74 2.42 -14.32
C SER A 645 7.90 3.40 -14.41
N HIS A 646 9.12 2.91 -14.63
CA HIS A 646 10.32 3.74 -14.71
C HIS A 646 10.32 4.66 -15.93
N HIS A 647 10.02 4.14 -17.12
CA HIS A 647 10.07 4.89 -18.37
C HIS A 647 8.99 5.97 -18.45
N PHE A 648 7.76 5.63 -18.04
CA PHE A 648 6.62 6.56 -18.11
C PHE A 648 6.32 7.27 -16.79
N LYS A 649 7.15 7.08 -15.75
CA LYS A 649 6.96 7.70 -14.43
C LYS A 649 5.59 7.41 -13.80
N LEU A 650 5.13 6.16 -13.92
CA LEU A 650 3.75 5.77 -13.57
C LEU A 650 3.56 5.47 -12.07
N HIS A 651 4.63 5.49 -11.29
CA HIS A 651 4.57 5.24 -9.86
C HIS A 651 3.68 6.28 -9.16
N ILE A 652 2.72 5.86 -8.34
CA ILE A 652 1.71 6.77 -7.76
C ILE A 652 2.31 7.86 -6.86
N PHE A 653 3.46 7.58 -6.25
CA PHE A 653 4.24 8.53 -5.44
C PHE A 653 5.35 9.24 -6.21
N GLU A 654 5.39 9.16 -7.54
CA GLU A 654 6.35 9.89 -8.34
C GLU A 654 6.14 11.41 -8.22
N SER A 655 7.25 12.15 -8.24
CA SER A 655 7.22 13.60 -8.26
C SER A 655 6.89 14.13 -9.66
N PHE A 656 6.13 15.22 -9.69
CA PHE A 656 5.85 15.96 -10.93
C PHE A 656 6.85 17.11 -11.20
N ASN A 657 7.76 17.38 -10.27
CA ASN A 657 8.66 18.54 -10.31
C ASN A 657 10.09 18.20 -10.77
#